data_AF-A0A918IJM6-F1
#
_entry.id   AF-A0A918IJM6-F1
#
_cell.length_a   1.000
_cell.length_b   1.000
_cell.length_c   1.000
_cell.angle_alpha   90.00
_cell.angle_beta   90.00
_cell.angle_gamma   90.00
#
_symmetry.space_group_name_H-M   'P 1'
#
loop_
_entity.id
_entity.type
_entity.pdbx_description
1 polymer ?
#
loop_
_entity_poly.entity_id
_entity_poly.type
_entity_poly.pdbx_seq_one_letter_code
_entity_poly.pdbx_strand_id
1 'polypeptide(L)'
;MTSRPSPALRRALESTSPGLPRPLYDMAAVLSVAVRIEPELVRTVRRSLFPWLDVDAEADFWFSDLVVSRGTKGVLLEPQARRNLHAHLAQLLAARPPADRLHTAWSCIDRVHAHLSPALRLEEHITWLALSGRPDEIDAALAPALKAVIVQERGGVAKWFASAWDRLPPAAQQTSAAWKLAHVALDRRPSAVTPLVPPPAMAASDLYDVVHLLQDVDIGVRRTAERLEVGDLRDGRGGYSIAVPDTSPRLLTLVDPSGTADQHLVIDPGAVVSRPVGPQPLRLRTARGVEYELLAPARRGRRLFLAIGTRADSGPGARSDAQRLAAVLRDSGYETRTQEDLWGLWDLPAGLSSLVVLISGHGSRRTADGKQFVTLDGSDGQVPADRPPDPGRSIALDELGARLGAASAERELLLLDLCDALGTDASHTAPPAAAGPGEWRGVIVAHRAPESDRAPSLAGQVCALLSDGPSSPGLVGWAPDQEYITGEDLFHALRSEEARSRRGRSSSCATTGRSGALFRNPLFRPAARPPAAAEPSRPAPGRRAGLPPVTDLVVVLPTFMASTLRRGDEPVWDISSRTAWRWGTRPDRSLRALSLAPGIGDGPADDGIAPVRLQPTAQLLPGLITLSTGYDKLLARLRHLGCRDVSADRASPPGNLLPIAYDWRLSHRWVGRWLGTLVEPALERWRAQGGPYSDAKVVFVCHGTGGLPARWYVSVLGGAVLTRRLIMIGTPLRGVPKMVRQMVHGSGPRVFGERIGSLLRTLPSAYQVLPQYACVERGEELFRIDEVSLPPLDRARVREGMLFTDELLAAESSSADDRPREQRIIGTGQPTPTTLRITDGVVTLLDTYRGEDFSGDSTVPLLSTVRPGESFPPLFRVQARSDNLHAHPHVLDTVAEAVTARRPLSFR
;
A
#
# COMPACT_ATOMS: atom_id res chain seq x y z
N MET A 1 -46.21 5.48 -37.69
CA MET A 1 -46.98 6.26 -36.69
C MET A 1 -45.99 6.85 -35.70
N THR A 2 -45.78 8.15 -35.78
CA THR A 2 -44.73 8.89 -35.05
C THR A 2 -45.20 9.23 -33.64
N SER A 3 -44.45 8.81 -32.62
CA SER A 3 -44.66 9.26 -31.25
C SER A 3 -44.44 10.77 -31.19
N ARG A 4 -45.44 11.50 -30.68
CA ARG A 4 -45.35 12.96 -30.52
C ARG A 4 -44.30 13.28 -29.45
N PRO A 5 -43.40 14.25 -29.69
CA PRO A 5 -42.42 14.69 -28.69
C PRO A 5 -43.10 15.27 -27.45
N SER A 6 -42.41 15.22 -26.30
CA SER A 6 -42.94 15.72 -25.04
C SER A 6 -43.23 17.24 -25.11
N PRO A 7 -44.24 17.76 -24.38
CA PRO A 7 -44.59 19.19 -24.37
C PRO A 7 -43.46 20.12 -23.88
N ALA A 8 -42.50 19.58 -23.12
CA ALA A 8 -41.32 20.31 -22.65
C ALA A 8 -40.29 20.49 -23.79
N LEU A 9 -40.10 19.45 -24.61
CA LEU A 9 -39.20 19.52 -25.77
C LEU A 9 -39.76 20.43 -26.86
N ARG A 10 -41.08 20.44 -27.09
CA ARG A 10 -41.72 21.40 -28.01
C ARG A 10 -41.41 22.85 -27.63
N ARG A 11 -41.58 23.20 -26.35
CA ARG A 11 -41.25 24.53 -25.83
C ARG A 11 -39.76 24.85 -25.91
N ALA A 12 -38.88 23.88 -25.66
CA ALA A 12 -37.43 24.06 -25.83
C ALA A 12 -37.03 24.27 -27.30
N LEU A 13 -37.60 23.50 -28.22
CA LEU A 13 -37.38 23.60 -29.67
C LEU A 13 -37.87 24.95 -30.23
N GLU A 14 -39.04 25.43 -29.79
CA GLU A 14 -39.58 26.75 -30.16
C GLU A 14 -38.75 27.92 -29.61
N SER A 15 -38.04 27.72 -28.48
CA SER A 15 -37.25 28.76 -27.84
C SER A 15 -35.84 29.00 -28.41
N THR A 16 -35.28 28.07 -29.20
CA THR A 16 -33.86 28.14 -29.64
C THR A 16 -33.67 28.58 -31.09
N SER A 17 -34.68 28.41 -31.96
CA SER A 17 -34.73 28.95 -33.32
C SER A 17 -36.18 28.91 -33.81
N PRO A 18 -37.00 29.93 -33.49
CA PRO A 18 -38.38 29.99 -33.97
C PRO A 18 -38.38 30.10 -35.50
N GLY A 19 -38.84 29.05 -36.19
CA GLY A 19 -39.13 29.09 -37.63
C GLY A 19 -38.43 28.07 -38.53
N LEU A 20 -37.48 27.25 -38.03
CA LEU A 20 -36.84 26.24 -38.89
C LEU A 20 -37.78 25.07 -39.23
N PRO A 21 -37.97 24.72 -40.52
CA PRO A 21 -38.77 23.56 -40.91
C PRO A 21 -38.25 22.27 -40.27
N ARG A 22 -39.16 21.40 -39.80
CA ARG A 22 -38.79 20.14 -39.10
C ARG A 22 -37.80 19.27 -39.89
N PRO A 23 -37.93 19.06 -41.22
CA PRO A 23 -36.96 18.28 -41.98
C PRO A 23 -35.56 18.90 -42.01
N LEU A 24 -35.46 20.23 -42.02
CA LEU A 24 -34.17 20.94 -41.96
C LEU A 24 -33.54 20.81 -40.58
N TYR A 25 -34.35 20.84 -39.51
CA TYR A 25 -33.89 20.61 -38.15
C TYR A 25 -33.36 19.18 -37.94
N ASP A 26 -34.02 18.17 -38.53
CA ASP A 26 -33.54 16.78 -38.52
C ASP A 26 -32.19 16.65 -39.25
N MET A 27 -32.00 17.36 -40.36
CA MET A 27 -30.71 17.42 -41.07
C MET A 27 -29.62 18.11 -40.23
N ALA A 28 -29.93 19.25 -39.62
CA ALA A 28 -29.03 19.95 -38.71
C ALA A 28 -28.62 19.07 -37.52
N ALA A 29 -29.53 18.22 -37.03
CA ALA A 29 -29.26 17.30 -35.94
C ALA A 29 -28.20 16.26 -36.33
N VAL A 30 -28.24 15.73 -37.55
CA VAL A 30 -27.16 14.86 -38.07
C VAL A 30 -25.84 15.61 -38.19
N LEU A 31 -25.86 16.81 -38.77
CA LEU A 31 -24.66 17.62 -38.97
C LEU A 31 -23.99 18.02 -37.63
N SER A 32 -24.77 18.12 -36.55
CA SER A 32 -24.27 18.50 -35.23
C SER A 32 -23.28 17.52 -34.58
N VAL A 33 -23.14 16.30 -35.14
CA VAL A 33 -22.13 15.32 -34.72
C VAL A 33 -20.72 15.76 -35.10
N ALA A 34 -20.60 16.52 -36.19
CA ALA A 34 -19.31 16.96 -36.72
C ALA A 34 -18.68 18.08 -35.87
N VAL A 35 -17.35 18.09 -35.76
CA VAL A 35 -16.61 19.16 -35.09
C VAL A 35 -16.58 20.46 -35.91
N ARG A 36 -16.78 20.34 -37.22
CA ARG A 36 -16.81 21.42 -38.20
C ARG A 36 -17.72 20.98 -39.35
N ILE A 37 -18.49 21.90 -39.91
CA ILE A 37 -19.48 21.58 -40.93
C ILE A 37 -19.18 22.35 -42.22
N GLU A 38 -18.61 21.67 -43.21
CA GLU A 38 -18.30 22.23 -44.54
C GLU A 38 -19.46 22.06 -45.52
N PRO A 39 -19.52 22.87 -46.60
CA PRO A 39 -20.55 22.72 -47.64
C PRO A 39 -20.60 21.30 -48.22
N GLU A 40 -19.45 20.65 -48.37
CA GLU A 40 -19.34 19.27 -48.85
C GLU A 40 -20.03 18.27 -47.91
N LEU A 41 -19.94 18.50 -46.59
CA LEU A 41 -20.61 17.67 -45.60
C LEU A 41 -22.13 17.90 -45.64
N VAL A 42 -22.56 19.17 -45.65
CA VAL A 42 -23.98 19.54 -45.74
C VAL A 42 -24.62 18.88 -46.97
N ARG A 43 -23.97 19.01 -48.13
CA ARG A 43 -24.43 18.42 -49.39
C ARG A 43 -24.45 16.90 -49.35
N THR A 44 -23.41 16.27 -48.82
CA THR A 44 -23.36 14.80 -48.68
C THR A 44 -24.49 14.29 -47.80
N VAL A 45 -24.68 14.88 -46.61
CA VAL A 45 -25.73 14.49 -45.66
C VAL A 45 -27.12 14.68 -46.28
N ARG A 46 -27.38 15.82 -46.93
CA ARG A 46 -28.65 16.06 -47.61
C ARG A 46 -28.91 15.00 -48.68
N ARG A 47 -27.96 14.78 -49.60
CA ARG A 47 -28.15 13.83 -50.71
C ARG A 47 -28.29 12.38 -50.24
N SER A 48 -27.57 11.98 -49.20
CA SER A 48 -27.56 10.59 -48.73
C SER A 48 -28.71 10.26 -47.78
N LEU A 49 -29.09 11.19 -46.90
CA LEU A 49 -30.04 10.93 -45.81
C LEU A 49 -31.37 11.68 -45.94
N PHE A 50 -31.35 12.86 -46.58
CA PHE A 50 -32.53 13.72 -46.76
C PHE A 50 -32.74 14.10 -48.24
N PRO A 51 -32.80 13.14 -49.19
CA PRO A 51 -32.82 13.43 -50.63
C PRO A 51 -34.06 14.19 -51.10
N TRP A 52 -35.10 14.28 -50.26
CA TRP A 52 -36.32 15.06 -50.52
C TRP A 52 -36.19 16.55 -50.17
N LEU A 53 -35.09 16.96 -49.52
CA LEU A 53 -34.78 18.38 -49.34
C LEU A 53 -34.16 18.94 -50.62
N ASP A 54 -34.64 20.11 -51.03
CA ASP A 54 -34.08 20.88 -52.14
C ASP A 54 -32.68 21.41 -51.81
N VAL A 55 -32.03 22.04 -52.79
CA VAL A 55 -30.71 22.63 -52.59
C VAL A 55 -30.76 23.86 -51.68
N ASP A 56 -31.91 24.53 -51.59
CA ASP A 56 -32.11 25.73 -50.77
C ASP A 56 -31.97 25.39 -49.28
N ALA A 57 -32.33 24.18 -48.87
CA ALA A 57 -32.06 23.65 -47.53
C ALA A 57 -30.56 23.69 -47.13
N GLU A 58 -29.62 23.58 -48.09
CA GLU A 58 -28.18 23.73 -47.80
C GLU A 58 -27.87 25.17 -47.36
N ALA A 59 -28.46 26.17 -48.03
CA ALA A 59 -28.30 27.58 -47.73
C ALA A 59 -29.06 27.99 -46.46
N ASP A 60 -30.30 27.52 -46.28
CA ASP A 60 -31.11 27.81 -45.10
C ASP A 60 -30.42 27.32 -43.82
N PHE A 61 -29.81 26.13 -43.84
CA PHE A 61 -28.97 25.67 -42.73
C PHE A 61 -27.77 26.60 -42.51
N TRP A 62 -27.05 26.93 -43.57
CA TRP A 62 -25.83 27.74 -43.51
C TRP A 62 -26.07 29.15 -42.93
N PHE A 63 -27.21 29.76 -43.26
CA PHE A 63 -27.60 31.09 -42.81
C PHE A 63 -28.52 31.10 -41.59
N SER A 64 -28.87 29.94 -41.03
CA SER A 64 -29.69 29.83 -39.83
C SER A 64 -29.02 30.42 -38.57
N ASP A 65 -29.86 30.72 -37.57
CA ASP A 65 -29.45 31.14 -36.23
C ASP A 65 -28.76 30.03 -35.42
N LEU A 66 -28.77 28.79 -35.91
CA LEU A 66 -28.02 27.67 -35.33
C LEU A 66 -26.50 27.86 -35.50
N VAL A 67 -26.08 28.68 -36.46
CA VAL A 67 -24.68 28.90 -36.82
C VAL A 67 -24.13 30.16 -36.15
N VAL A 68 -23.18 29.98 -35.23
CA VAL A 68 -22.54 31.10 -34.52
C VAL A 68 -21.39 31.74 -35.29
N SER A 69 -20.70 30.95 -36.13
CA SER A 69 -19.60 31.48 -36.94
C SER A 69 -19.51 30.77 -38.29
N ARG A 70 -19.10 31.55 -39.30
CA ARG A 70 -18.96 31.12 -40.69
C ARG A 70 -17.56 31.47 -41.15
N GLY A 71 -16.82 30.48 -41.64
CA GLY A 71 -15.46 30.65 -42.14
C GLY A 71 -15.25 29.95 -43.47
N THR A 72 -14.07 30.17 -44.06
CA THR A 72 -13.66 29.53 -45.32
C THR A 72 -13.53 28.01 -45.23
N LYS A 73 -13.46 27.48 -44.00
CA LYS A 73 -13.31 26.05 -43.72
C LYS A 73 -14.60 25.42 -43.18
N GLY A 74 -15.75 26.09 -43.23
CA GLY A 74 -17.02 25.58 -42.72
C GLY A 74 -17.66 26.48 -41.66
N VAL A 75 -18.75 25.99 -41.08
CA VAL A 75 -19.52 26.65 -40.02
C VAL A 75 -19.36 25.95 -38.66
N LEU A 76 -19.55 26.71 -37.59
CA LEU A 76 -19.65 26.21 -36.22
C LEU A 76 -21.05 26.50 -35.67
N LEU A 77 -21.62 25.52 -34.98
CA LEU A 77 -22.91 25.66 -34.32
C LEU A 77 -22.79 26.40 -32.99
N GLU A 78 -23.83 27.15 -32.64
CA GLU A 78 -23.97 27.74 -31.31
C GLU A 78 -24.01 26.60 -30.25
N PRO A 79 -23.25 26.72 -29.14
CA PRO A 79 -23.10 25.63 -28.15
C PRO A 79 -24.41 25.07 -27.60
N GLN A 80 -25.38 25.93 -27.26
CA GLN A 80 -26.66 25.50 -26.70
C GLN A 80 -27.57 24.86 -27.76
N ALA A 81 -27.59 25.41 -28.98
CA ALA A 81 -28.27 24.84 -30.14
C ALA A 81 -27.72 23.45 -30.46
N ARG A 82 -26.39 23.27 -30.43
CA ARG A 82 -25.76 21.96 -30.65
C ARG A 82 -26.18 20.92 -29.61
N ARG A 83 -26.29 21.30 -28.33
CA ARG A 83 -26.82 20.41 -27.27
C ARG A 83 -28.26 20.00 -27.54
N ASN A 84 -29.10 20.94 -27.98
CA ASN A 84 -30.50 20.67 -28.31
C ASN A 84 -30.62 19.75 -29.55
N LEU A 85 -29.76 19.94 -30.54
CA LEU A 85 -29.65 19.09 -31.73
C LEU A 85 -29.17 17.67 -31.38
N HIS A 86 -28.19 17.53 -30.49
CA HIS A 86 -27.74 16.23 -29.96
C HIS A 86 -28.88 15.48 -29.26
N ALA A 87 -29.62 16.14 -28.36
CA ALA A 87 -30.76 15.53 -27.68
C ALA A 87 -31.85 15.08 -28.66
N HIS A 88 -32.10 15.87 -29.71
CA HIS A 88 -33.05 15.53 -30.75
C HIS A 88 -32.57 14.36 -31.63
N LEU A 89 -31.30 14.33 -32.04
CA LEU A 89 -30.73 13.22 -32.82
C LEU A 89 -30.80 11.91 -32.04
N ALA A 90 -30.46 11.92 -30.75
CA ALA A 90 -30.54 10.72 -29.90
C ALA A 90 -31.97 10.14 -29.85
N GLN A 91 -32.99 11.00 -29.75
CA GLN A 91 -34.39 10.58 -29.79
C GLN A 91 -34.78 10.02 -31.17
N LEU A 92 -34.32 10.64 -32.26
CA LEU A 92 -34.58 10.15 -33.62
C LEU A 92 -33.97 8.77 -33.86
N LEU A 93 -32.73 8.56 -33.41
CA LEU A 93 -32.04 7.27 -33.53
C LEU A 93 -32.72 6.18 -32.70
N ALA A 94 -33.14 6.51 -31.47
CA ALA A 94 -33.85 5.57 -30.60
C ALA A 94 -35.25 5.19 -31.12
N ALA A 95 -35.94 6.12 -31.78
CA ALA A 95 -37.29 5.89 -32.32
C ALA A 95 -37.29 5.10 -33.65
N ARG A 96 -36.13 4.90 -34.28
CA ARG A 96 -36.01 4.28 -35.60
C ARG A 96 -35.27 2.93 -35.51
N PRO A 97 -35.69 1.92 -36.28
CA PRO A 97 -35.01 0.62 -36.28
C PRO A 97 -33.56 0.76 -36.78
N PRO A 98 -32.62 -0.12 -36.36
CA PRO A 98 -31.21 -0.07 -36.79
C PRO A 98 -31.00 -0.11 -38.31
N ALA A 99 -31.95 -0.63 -39.08
CA ALA A 99 -31.92 -0.67 -40.54
C ALA A 99 -32.27 0.67 -41.21
N ASP A 100 -32.75 1.66 -40.46
CA ASP A 100 -33.08 2.99 -40.99
C ASP A 100 -31.80 3.68 -41.49
N ARG A 101 -31.91 4.39 -42.62
CA ARG A 101 -30.78 5.12 -43.25
C ARG A 101 -30.13 6.11 -42.30
N LEU A 102 -30.86 6.66 -41.33
CA LEU A 102 -30.31 7.59 -40.35
C LEU A 102 -29.14 6.97 -39.55
N HIS A 103 -29.16 5.65 -39.29
CA HIS A 103 -28.06 4.93 -38.63
C HIS A 103 -26.79 4.83 -39.50
N THR A 104 -26.87 5.16 -40.79
CA THR A 104 -25.71 5.24 -41.71
C THR A 104 -25.04 6.62 -41.73
N ALA A 105 -25.54 7.59 -40.95
CA ALA A 105 -25.04 8.94 -40.93
C ALA A 105 -23.54 9.03 -40.60
N TRP A 106 -23.07 8.21 -39.65
CA TRP A 106 -21.66 8.13 -39.31
C TRP A 106 -20.76 7.82 -40.51
N SER A 107 -21.16 6.85 -41.35
CA SER A 107 -20.42 6.47 -42.55
C SER A 107 -20.36 7.57 -43.61
N CYS A 108 -21.27 8.55 -43.54
CA CYS A 108 -21.21 9.74 -44.38
C CYS A 108 -20.21 10.75 -43.81
N ILE A 109 -20.30 11.05 -42.52
CA ILE A 109 -19.40 11.98 -41.81
C ILE A 109 -17.96 11.49 -41.87
N ASP A 110 -17.70 10.24 -41.47
CA ASP A 110 -16.36 9.65 -41.40
C ASP A 110 -15.66 9.64 -42.76
N ARG A 111 -16.42 9.44 -43.85
CA ARG A 111 -15.91 9.45 -45.22
C ARG A 111 -15.49 10.86 -45.65
N VAL A 112 -16.33 11.86 -45.42
CA VAL A 112 -16.02 13.26 -45.76
C VAL A 112 -14.84 13.74 -44.91
N HIS A 113 -14.79 13.35 -43.65
CA HIS A 113 -13.77 13.75 -42.68
C HIS A 113 -12.57 12.82 -42.58
N ALA A 114 -12.37 11.91 -43.54
CA ALA A 114 -11.22 11.02 -43.58
C ALA A 114 -9.87 11.78 -43.58
N HIS A 115 -9.87 13.03 -44.03
CA HIS A 115 -8.73 13.94 -44.09
C HIS A 115 -8.44 14.70 -42.77
N LEU A 116 -9.36 14.67 -41.79
CA LEU A 116 -9.16 15.32 -40.49
C LEU A 116 -8.11 14.58 -39.66
N SER A 117 -7.54 15.29 -38.68
CA SER A 117 -6.60 14.67 -37.75
C SER A 117 -7.28 13.53 -36.97
N PRO A 118 -6.53 12.49 -36.55
CA PRO A 118 -7.10 11.38 -35.79
C PRO A 118 -7.84 11.81 -34.51
N ALA A 119 -7.40 12.89 -33.87
CA ALA A 119 -8.04 13.43 -32.68
C ALA A 119 -9.43 14.02 -32.97
N LEU A 120 -9.57 14.82 -34.03
CA LEU A 120 -10.87 15.40 -34.41
C LEU A 120 -11.85 14.32 -34.86
N ARG A 121 -11.40 13.34 -35.64
CA ARG A 121 -12.24 12.19 -36.02
C ARG A 121 -12.69 11.38 -34.80
N LEU A 122 -11.82 11.22 -33.81
CA LEU A 122 -12.16 10.56 -32.55
C LEU A 122 -13.26 11.34 -31.79
N GLU A 123 -13.21 12.68 -31.76
CA GLU A 123 -14.25 13.54 -31.18
C GLU A 123 -15.64 13.27 -31.78
N GLU A 124 -15.70 13.19 -33.12
CA GLU A 124 -16.93 12.92 -33.86
C GLU A 124 -17.42 11.49 -33.62
N HIS A 125 -16.49 10.54 -33.57
CA HIS A 125 -16.80 9.12 -33.37
C HIS A 125 -17.42 8.87 -31.99
N ILE A 126 -16.81 9.39 -30.92
CA ILE A 126 -17.35 9.25 -29.55
C ILE A 126 -18.67 10.00 -29.39
N THR A 127 -18.84 11.13 -30.07
CA THR A 127 -20.11 11.85 -30.13
C THR A 127 -21.19 10.97 -30.78
N TRP A 128 -20.89 10.34 -31.92
CA TRP A 128 -21.82 9.42 -32.57
C TRP A 128 -22.17 8.21 -31.70
N LEU A 129 -21.18 7.55 -31.07
CA LEU A 129 -21.40 6.42 -30.17
C LEU A 129 -22.33 6.80 -29.02
N ALA A 130 -22.10 7.97 -28.40
CA ALA A 130 -22.95 8.48 -27.33
C ALA A 130 -24.40 8.71 -27.78
N LEU A 131 -24.60 9.35 -28.94
CA LEU A 131 -25.95 9.66 -29.43
C LEU A 131 -26.69 8.44 -30.00
N SER A 132 -25.96 7.43 -30.48
CA SER A 132 -26.52 6.17 -30.97
C SER A 132 -26.80 5.15 -29.86
N GLY A 133 -26.62 5.53 -28.58
CA GLY A 133 -26.93 4.66 -27.43
C GLY A 133 -25.93 3.53 -27.23
N ARG A 134 -24.67 3.73 -27.62
CA ARG A 134 -23.59 2.74 -27.51
C ARG A 134 -22.43 3.24 -26.64
N PRO A 135 -22.71 3.65 -25.38
CA PRO A 135 -21.69 4.22 -24.49
C PRO A 135 -20.57 3.22 -24.14
N ASP A 136 -20.87 1.92 -24.14
CA ASP A 136 -19.90 0.86 -23.80
C ASP A 136 -18.74 0.77 -24.81
N GLU A 137 -18.96 1.20 -26.06
CA GLU A 137 -17.92 1.23 -27.10
C GLU A 137 -16.97 2.43 -26.96
N ILE A 138 -17.36 3.48 -26.21
CA ILE A 138 -16.60 4.73 -26.09
C ILE A 138 -15.26 4.51 -25.36
N ASP A 139 -15.25 3.70 -24.31
CA ASP A 139 -14.02 3.42 -23.56
C ASP A 139 -12.98 2.70 -24.43
N ALA A 140 -13.43 1.77 -25.29
CA ALA A 140 -12.57 1.12 -26.26
C ALA A 140 -12.03 2.10 -27.32
N ALA A 141 -12.87 3.04 -27.78
CA ALA A 141 -12.48 4.07 -28.73
C ALA A 141 -11.49 5.08 -28.13
N LEU A 142 -11.60 5.42 -26.84
CA LEU A 142 -10.72 6.35 -26.14
C LEU A 142 -9.42 5.71 -25.63
N ALA A 143 -9.37 4.38 -25.50
CA ALA A 143 -8.20 3.66 -25.00
C ALA A 143 -6.88 4.03 -25.74
N PRO A 144 -6.82 4.19 -27.08
CA PRO A 144 -5.62 4.64 -27.78
C PRO A 144 -5.19 6.06 -27.40
N ALA A 145 -6.13 6.97 -27.18
CA ALA A 145 -5.85 8.35 -26.79
C ALA A 145 -5.36 8.43 -25.33
N LEU A 146 -6.03 7.71 -24.42
CA LEU A 146 -5.62 7.55 -23.02
C LEU A 146 -4.19 6.99 -22.95
N LYS A 147 -3.90 5.94 -23.72
CA LYS A 147 -2.57 5.37 -23.86
C LYS A 147 -1.54 6.36 -24.42
N ALA A 148 -1.91 7.17 -25.41
CA ALA A 148 -1.01 8.19 -25.98
C ALA A 148 -0.64 9.29 -24.97
N VAL A 149 -1.58 9.66 -24.11
CA VAL A 149 -1.31 10.63 -23.02
C VAL A 149 -0.48 9.98 -21.92
N ILE A 150 -0.86 8.78 -21.46
CA ILE A 150 -0.19 8.11 -20.34
C ILE A 150 1.26 7.70 -20.67
N VAL A 151 1.44 7.10 -21.84
CA VAL A 151 2.67 6.37 -22.16
C VAL A 151 3.62 7.21 -23.00
N GLN A 152 3.08 8.02 -23.91
CA GLN A 152 3.86 8.74 -24.91
C GLN A 152 4.03 10.22 -24.55
N GLU A 153 3.51 10.66 -23.39
CA GLU A 153 3.53 12.05 -22.89
C GLU A 153 3.11 13.07 -23.96
N ARG A 154 2.20 12.68 -24.87
CA ARG A 154 1.77 13.52 -25.98
C ARG A 154 0.86 14.64 -25.47
N GLY A 155 1.47 15.72 -24.99
CA GLY A 155 0.78 16.90 -24.47
C GLY A 155 -0.25 17.50 -25.45
N GLY A 156 -0.05 17.32 -26.77
CA GLY A 156 -1.02 17.73 -27.79
C GLY A 156 -2.36 17.00 -27.71
N VAL A 157 -2.38 15.71 -27.37
CA VAL A 157 -3.62 14.92 -27.20
C VAL A 157 -4.34 15.35 -25.93
N ALA A 158 -3.61 15.55 -24.83
CA ALA A 158 -4.17 16.06 -23.58
C ALA A 158 -4.77 17.47 -23.77
N LYS A 159 -4.08 18.37 -24.49
CA LYS A 159 -4.57 19.71 -24.80
C LYS A 159 -5.83 19.70 -25.68
N TRP A 160 -5.85 18.83 -26.70
CA TRP A 160 -7.06 18.65 -27.52
C TRP A 160 -8.22 18.15 -26.66
N PHE A 161 -8.02 17.11 -25.85
CA PHE A 161 -9.09 16.52 -25.05
C PHE A 161 -9.63 17.49 -24.00
N ALA A 162 -8.75 18.26 -23.33
CA ALA A 162 -9.16 19.35 -22.44
C ALA A 162 -10.09 20.35 -23.12
N SER A 163 -9.82 20.66 -24.40
CA SER A 163 -10.65 21.56 -25.20
C SER A 163 -11.93 20.89 -25.72
N ALA A 164 -11.91 19.57 -25.93
CA ALA A 164 -13.03 18.78 -26.44
C ALA A 164 -14.08 18.48 -25.37
N TRP A 165 -13.68 18.38 -24.09
CA TRP A 165 -14.55 17.96 -22.98
C TRP A 165 -15.92 18.65 -22.99
N ASP A 166 -15.96 19.98 -23.01
CA ASP A 166 -17.21 20.76 -22.94
C ASP A 166 -18.07 20.60 -24.19
N ARG A 167 -17.49 20.09 -25.28
CA ARG A 167 -18.21 19.78 -26.51
C ARG A 167 -18.78 18.37 -26.56
N LEU A 168 -18.31 17.45 -25.72
CA LEU A 168 -18.79 16.07 -25.72
C LEU A 168 -20.20 15.94 -25.13
N PRO A 169 -21.03 15.01 -25.64
CA PRO A 169 -22.32 14.70 -25.02
C PRO A 169 -22.15 14.20 -23.57
N PRO A 170 -23.13 14.43 -22.66
CA PRO A 170 -23.06 13.98 -21.27
C PRO A 170 -22.80 12.48 -21.11
N ALA A 171 -23.38 11.64 -21.98
CA ALA A 171 -23.16 10.19 -21.97
C ALA A 171 -21.69 9.80 -22.26
N ALA A 172 -20.97 10.58 -23.08
CA ALA A 172 -19.55 10.37 -23.33
C ALA A 172 -18.67 10.85 -22.15
N GLN A 173 -19.08 11.92 -21.48
CA GLN A 173 -18.37 12.44 -20.29
C GLN A 173 -18.47 11.49 -19.08
N GLN A 174 -19.50 10.65 -19.04
CA GLN A 174 -19.75 9.68 -17.95
C GLN A 174 -19.03 8.34 -18.15
N THR A 175 -18.17 8.18 -19.16
CA THR A 175 -17.38 6.94 -19.31
C THR A 175 -16.05 7.02 -18.56
N SER A 176 -15.51 5.86 -18.17
CA SER A 176 -14.30 5.79 -17.34
C SER A 176 -13.08 6.36 -18.06
N ALA A 177 -12.88 6.01 -19.34
CA ALA A 177 -11.74 6.48 -20.11
C ALA A 177 -11.79 8.00 -20.36
N ALA A 178 -12.98 8.55 -20.60
CA ALA A 178 -13.16 10.00 -20.79
C ALA A 178 -12.84 10.77 -19.51
N TRP A 179 -13.38 10.31 -18.38
CA TRP A 179 -13.13 10.92 -17.08
C TRP A 179 -11.64 10.89 -16.70
N LYS A 180 -10.97 9.75 -16.90
CA LYS A 180 -9.51 9.62 -16.69
C LYS A 180 -8.70 10.61 -17.53
N LEU A 181 -8.99 10.69 -18.83
CA LEU A 181 -8.34 11.63 -19.74
C LEU A 181 -8.55 13.08 -19.31
N ALA A 182 -9.73 13.42 -18.79
CA ALA A 182 -10.05 14.77 -18.32
C ALA A 182 -9.20 15.16 -17.09
N HIS A 183 -8.97 14.25 -16.14
CA HIS A 183 -8.11 14.48 -14.97
C HIS A 183 -6.63 14.57 -15.33
N VAL A 184 -6.14 13.72 -16.23
CA VAL A 184 -4.74 13.83 -16.70
C VAL A 184 -4.52 15.13 -17.51
N ALA A 185 -5.58 15.69 -18.09
CA ALA A 185 -5.54 16.95 -18.83
C ALA A 185 -5.91 18.18 -17.99
N LEU A 186 -6.13 18.04 -16.67
CA LEU A 186 -6.70 19.09 -15.81
C LEU A 186 -5.86 20.37 -15.79
N ASP A 187 -4.54 20.27 -15.65
CA ASP A 187 -3.58 21.41 -15.68
C ASP A 187 -3.61 22.21 -16.99
N ARG A 188 -4.24 21.67 -18.03
CA ARG A 188 -4.35 22.28 -19.35
C ARG A 188 -5.76 22.79 -19.65
N ARG A 189 -6.69 22.67 -18.70
CA ARG A 189 -8.05 23.23 -18.81
C ARG A 189 -8.03 24.72 -18.47
N PRO A 190 -8.86 25.54 -19.14
CA PRO A 190 -9.11 26.92 -18.71
C PRO A 190 -9.64 26.94 -17.26
N SER A 191 -9.35 27.98 -16.48
CA SER A 191 -9.64 28.04 -15.03
C SER A 191 -11.13 28.09 -14.63
N ALA A 192 -12.07 27.98 -15.56
CA ALA A 192 -13.51 28.23 -15.35
C ALA A 192 -14.42 27.05 -15.73
N VAL A 193 -13.97 25.79 -15.55
CA VAL A 193 -14.67 24.64 -16.14
C VAL A 193 -15.55 23.87 -15.16
N THR A 194 -16.68 23.39 -15.68
CA THR A 194 -17.63 22.42 -15.10
C THR A 194 -16.92 21.33 -14.28
N PRO A 195 -17.37 21.07 -13.03
CA PRO A 195 -16.85 19.99 -12.20
C PRO A 195 -16.92 18.64 -12.93
N LEU A 196 -15.88 17.83 -12.78
CA LEU A 196 -15.88 16.46 -13.31
C LEU A 196 -16.76 15.60 -12.42
N VAL A 197 -17.88 15.11 -12.95
CA VAL A 197 -18.78 14.18 -12.24
C VAL A 197 -18.25 12.76 -12.48
N PRO A 198 -18.02 11.95 -11.43
CA PRO A 198 -17.51 10.60 -11.58
C PRO A 198 -18.57 9.69 -12.22
N PRO A 199 -18.16 8.71 -13.04
CA PRO A 199 -19.04 7.62 -13.45
C PRO A 199 -19.56 6.85 -12.22
N PRO A 200 -20.83 6.39 -12.20
CA PRO A 200 -21.46 5.78 -11.03
C PRO A 200 -20.83 4.45 -10.56
N ALA A 201 -19.99 3.81 -11.38
CA ALA A 201 -19.31 2.55 -11.08
C ALA A 201 -17.79 2.69 -10.89
N MET A 202 -17.27 3.92 -10.76
CA MET A 202 -15.82 4.13 -10.70
C MET A 202 -15.24 3.77 -9.32
N ALA A 203 -14.32 2.81 -9.32
CA ALA A 203 -13.55 2.41 -8.16
C ALA A 203 -12.17 3.07 -8.13
N ALA A 204 -11.55 3.14 -6.95
CA ALA A 204 -10.18 3.61 -6.81
C ALA A 204 -9.17 2.79 -7.67
N SER A 205 -9.46 1.50 -7.86
CA SER A 205 -8.67 0.61 -8.72
C SER A 205 -8.73 0.97 -10.20
N ASP A 206 -9.79 1.63 -10.65
CA ASP A 206 -9.89 2.04 -12.04
C ASP A 206 -8.83 3.07 -12.38
N LEU A 207 -8.27 3.80 -11.41
CA LEU A 207 -7.26 4.83 -11.64
C LEU A 207 -5.82 4.30 -11.73
N TYR A 208 -5.57 3.01 -11.54
CA TYR A 208 -4.20 2.46 -11.50
C TYR A 208 -3.37 2.81 -12.73
N ASP A 209 -4.00 2.94 -13.91
CA ASP A 209 -3.33 3.28 -15.16
C ASP A 209 -2.95 4.77 -15.28
N VAL A 210 -3.62 5.67 -14.55
CA VAL A 210 -3.38 7.12 -14.62
C VAL A 210 -2.77 7.73 -13.35
N VAL A 211 -2.79 7.00 -12.23
CA VAL A 211 -2.48 7.57 -10.92
C VAL A 211 -1.10 8.22 -10.84
N HIS A 212 -0.12 7.68 -11.56
CA HIS A 212 1.26 8.17 -11.61
C HIS A 212 1.43 9.55 -12.29
N LEU A 213 0.39 10.04 -12.97
CA LEU A 213 0.36 11.36 -13.63
C LEU A 213 -0.37 12.41 -12.79
N LEU A 214 -1.08 11.99 -11.76
CA LEU A 214 -1.86 12.86 -10.88
C LEU A 214 -0.99 13.33 -9.71
N GLN A 215 -1.19 14.57 -9.26
CA GLN A 215 -0.59 15.07 -8.01
C GLN A 215 -1.31 14.46 -6.80
N ASP A 216 -0.73 14.60 -5.61
CA ASP A 216 -1.35 14.18 -4.36
C ASP A 216 -1.90 15.36 -3.58
N VAL A 217 -3.00 15.11 -2.89
CA VAL A 217 -3.61 16.00 -1.93
C VAL A 217 -3.91 15.24 -0.64
N ASP A 218 -3.71 15.92 0.47
CA ASP A 218 -3.95 15.37 1.79
C ASP A 218 -5.45 15.43 2.14
N ILE A 219 -5.97 14.34 2.70
CA ILE A 219 -7.32 14.26 3.25
C ILE A 219 -7.31 13.75 4.69
N GLY A 220 -8.21 14.29 5.50
CA GLY A 220 -8.38 13.89 6.89
C GLY A 220 -9.11 12.54 7.00
N VAL A 221 -8.66 11.69 7.92
CA VAL A 221 -9.26 10.42 8.30
C VAL A 221 -9.38 10.35 9.81
N ARG A 222 -10.57 10.06 10.33
CA ARG A 222 -10.83 9.91 11.77
C ARG A 222 -11.64 8.64 12.03
N ARG A 223 -11.18 7.82 12.98
CA ARG A 223 -11.86 6.59 13.38
C ARG A 223 -12.25 6.64 14.86
N THR A 224 -13.53 6.40 15.15
CA THR A 224 -14.05 6.15 16.50
C THR A 224 -14.35 4.66 16.67
N ALA A 225 -14.86 4.25 17.85
CA ALA A 225 -15.27 2.86 18.09
C ALA A 225 -16.43 2.41 17.18
N GLU A 226 -17.21 3.36 16.64
CA GLU A 226 -18.46 3.07 15.91
C GLU A 226 -18.50 3.69 14.51
N ARG A 227 -17.64 4.66 14.19
CA ARG A 227 -17.66 5.38 12.90
C ARG A 227 -16.28 5.64 12.32
N LEU A 228 -16.23 5.72 10.99
CA LEU A 228 -15.11 6.19 10.19
C LEU A 228 -15.53 7.48 9.46
N GLU A 229 -14.72 8.51 9.55
CA GLU A 229 -14.93 9.80 8.88
C GLU A 229 -13.73 10.12 7.98
N VAL A 230 -13.99 10.52 6.74
CA VAL A 230 -12.95 10.80 5.74
C VAL A 230 -13.32 12.05 4.92
N GLY A 231 -12.42 13.04 4.84
CA GLY A 231 -12.64 14.26 4.06
C GLY A 231 -11.96 15.50 4.63
N ASP A 232 -12.56 16.68 4.44
CA ASP A 232 -12.07 17.96 4.98
C ASP A 232 -12.39 18.10 6.49
N LEU A 233 -11.63 17.36 7.31
CA LEU A 233 -11.75 17.36 8.77
C LEU A 233 -11.00 18.57 9.37
N ARG A 234 -11.64 19.74 9.37
CA ARG A 234 -11.11 20.94 10.03
C ARG A 234 -11.18 20.79 11.57
N ASP A 235 -10.06 20.93 12.25
CA ASP A 235 -9.93 21.25 13.69
C ASP A 235 -10.31 20.22 14.78
N GLY A 236 -10.26 18.91 14.53
CA GLY A 236 -10.52 17.89 15.56
C GLY A 236 -9.28 17.16 16.10
N ARG A 237 -9.00 17.21 17.42
CA ARG A 237 -8.03 16.29 18.06
C ARG A 237 -8.41 14.83 17.75
N GLY A 238 -7.47 14.03 17.24
CA GLY A 238 -7.64 12.58 17.01
C GLY A 238 -7.88 12.12 15.56
N GLY A 239 -7.68 12.99 14.55
CA GLY A 239 -7.66 12.61 13.13
C GLY A 239 -6.24 12.50 12.55
N TYR A 240 -6.09 11.75 11.45
CA TYR A 240 -4.87 11.56 10.68
C TYR A 240 -5.02 12.16 9.27
N SER A 241 -3.92 12.47 8.59
CA SER A 241 -3.93 12.87 7.17
C SER A 241 -3.39 11.73 6.32
N ILE A 242 -4.03 11.42 5.20
CA ILE A 242 -3.52 10.49 4.18
C ILE A 242 -3.43 11.18 2.83
N ALA A 243 -2.36 10.90 2.08
CA ALA A 243 -2.19 11.39 0.72
C ALA A 243 -3.03 10.55 -0.25
N VAL A 244 -3.82 11.22 -1.10
CA VAL A 244 -4.59 10.62 -2.18
C VAL A 244 -4.38 11.37 -3.48
N PRO A 245 -4.54 10.73 -4.65
CA PRO A 245 -4.53 11.43 -5.92
C PRO A 245 -5.54 12.57 -5.93
N ASP A 246 -5.10 13.72 -6.44
CA ASP A 246 -5.93 14.91 -6.55
C ASP A 246 -6.91 14.77 -7.73
N THR A 247 -7.94 13.97 -7.48
CA THR A 247 -9.10 13.84 -8.35
C THR A 247 -10.30 14.55 -7.72
N SER A 248 -11.21 15.00 -8.56
CA SER A 248 -12.52 15.52 -8.15
C SER A 248 -13.60 14.59 -8.72
N PRO A 249 -14.30 13.81 -7.88
CA PRO A 249 -14.05 13.56 -6.44
C PRO A 249 -12.86 12.64 -6.18
N ARG A 250 -12.43 12.58 -4.92
CA ARG A 250 -11.34 11.72 -4.42
C ARG A 250 -11.89 10.33 -4.14
N LEU A 251 -11.16 9.31 -4.57
CA LEU A 251 -11.59 7.91 -4.46
C LEU A 251 -10.72 7.14 -3.47
N LEU A 252 -11.39 6.47 -2.53
CA LEU A 252 -10.81 5.51 -1.60
C LEU A 252 -11.63 4.22 -1.60
N THR A 253 -11.02 3.14 -1.13
CA THR A 253 -11.70 1.86 -0.93
C THR A 253 -11.52 1.43 0.53
N LEU A 254 -12.63 1.16 1.22
CA LEU A 254 -12.62 0.46 2.50
C LEU A 254 -12.59 -1.05 2.21
N VAL A 255 -11.46 -1.68 2.54
CA VAL A 255 -11.18 -3.08 2.26
C VAL A 255 -11.84 -3.94 3.33
N ASP A 256 -12.64 -4.91 2.89
CA ASP A 256 -13.33 -5.84 3.78
C ASP A 256 -12.39 -7.00 4.16
N PRO A 257 -12.03 -7.18 5.44
CA PRO A 257 -11.15 -8.26 5.87
C PRO A 257 -11.75 -9.66 5.69
N SER A 258 -13.06 -9.79 5.52
CA SER A 258 -13.75 -11.07 5.28
C SER A 258 -13.87 -11.44 3.79
N GLY A 259 -13.49 -10.52 2.89
CA GLY A 259 -13.49 -10.76 1.44
C GLY A 259 -14.88 -10.76 0.78
N THR A 260 -15.94 -10.36 1.48
CA THR A 260 -17.31 -10.39 0.93
C THR A 260 -17.62 -9.30 -0.10
N ALA A 261 -17.11 -8.07 0.09
CA ALA A 261 -16.98 -7.05 -0.96
C ALA A 261 -16.28 -5.78 -0.42
N ASP A 262 -15.32 -5.24 -1.17
CA ASP A 262 -14.73 -3.92 -0.90
C ASP A 262 -15.78 -2.80 -1.05
N GLN A 263 -15.75 -1.78 -0.19
CA GLN A 263 -16.66 -0.62 -0.28
C GLN A 263 -15.94 0.61 -0.81
N HIS A 264 -16.54 1.31 -1.79
CA HIS A 264 -15.96 2.52 -2.36
C HIS A 264 -16.43 3.78 -1.64
N LEU A 265 -15.48 4.64 -1.28
CA LEU A 265 -15.70 5.95 -0.70
C LEU A 265 -15.39 7.02 -1.75
N VAL A 266 -16.41 7.80 -2.10
CA VAL A 266 -16.32 8.94 -3.01
C VAL A 266 -16.39 10.20 -2.16
N ILE A 267 -15.31 11.00 -2.16
CA ILE A 267 -15.18 12.19 -1.32
C ILE A 267 -15.09 13.42 -2.22
N ASP A 268 -16.16 14.21 -2.26
CA ASP A 268 -16.17 15.49 -2.97
C ASP A 268 -15.19 16.49 -2.32
N PRO A 269 -14.58 17.40 -3.10
CA PRO A 269 -13.73 18.45 -2.55
C PRO A 269 -14.45 19.26 -1.47
N GLY A 270 -13.85 19.32 -0.26
CA GLY A 270 -14.42 20.03 0.89
C GLY A 270 -15.53 19.25 1.64
N ALA A 271 -15.92 18.05 1.20
CA ALA A 271 -16.90 17.22 1.89
C ALA A 271 -16.25 16.32 2.95
N VAL A 272 -17.08 15.80 3.87
CA VAL A 272 -16.71 14.74 4.83
C VAL A 272 -17.70 13.58 4.70
N VAL A 273 -17.19 12.38 4.43
CA VAL A 273 -17.95 11.13 4.35
C VAL A 273 -17.85 10.41 5.69
N SER A 274 -18.98 10.02 6.28
CA SER A 274 -19.06 9.28 7.55
C SER A 274 -19.71 7.90 7.33
N ARG A 275 -19.10 6.83 7.85
CA ARG A 275 -19.57 5.44 7.73
C ARG A 275 -19.61 4.73 9.09
N PRO A 276 -20.67 3.96 9.40
CA PRO A 276 -20.68 3.10 10.58
C PRO A 276 -19.70 1.93 10.41
N VAL A 277 -18.95 1.60 11.45
CA VAL A 277 -17.91 0.56 11.42
C VAL A 277 -17.88 -0.23 12.72
N GLY A 278 -17.50 -1.51 12.64
CA GLY A 278 -17.40 -2.40 13.81
C GLY A 278 -16.08 -2.25 14.59
N PRO A 279 -15.89 -3.04 15.66
CA PRO A 279 -14.71 -2.99 16.53
C PRO A 279 -13.44 -3.62 15.91
N GLN A 280 -13.53 -4.20 14.72
CA GLN A 280 -12.40 -4.85 14.04
C GLN A 280 -11.49 -3.83 13.34
N PRO A 281 -10.18 -4.07 13.19
CA PRO A 281 -9.31 -3.25 12.34
C PRO A 281 -9.92 -3.03 10.95
N LEU A 282 -9.79 -1.81 10.43
CA LEU A 282 -10.27 -1.45 9.09
C LEU A 282 -9.07 -1.20 8.20
N ARG A 283 -9.21 -1.46 6.91
CA ARG A 283 -8.17 -1.16 5.93
C ARG A 283 -8.70 -0.17 4.90
N LEU A 284 -8.00 0.94 4.70
CA LEU A 284 -8.33 1.94 3.68
C LEU A 284 -7.28 1.89 2.57
N ARG A 285 -7.70 1.59 1.34
CA ARG A 285 -6.87 1.58 0.14
C ARG A 285 -7.10 2.87 -0.67
N THR A 286 -6.02 3.57 -1.00
CA THR A 286 -6.06 4.71 -1.92
C THR A 286 -6.06 4.27 -3.37
N ALA A 287 -6.38 5.17 -4.31
CA ALA A 287 -6.22 4.91 -5.75
C ALA A 287 -4.75 4.67 -6.18
N ARG A 288 -3.76 5.04 -5.35
CA ARG A 288 -2.35 4.63 -5.54
C ARG A 288 -2.06 3.22 -5.04
N GLY A 289 -3.04 2.57 -4.43
CA GLY A 289 -2.85 1.27 -3.81
C GLY A 289 -2.24 1.33 -2.41
N VAL A 290 -2.01 2.51 -1.83
CA VAL A 290 -1.53 2.60 -0.45
C VAL A 290 -2.65 2.14 0.48
N GLU A 291 -2.40 1.09 1.27
CA GLU A 291 -3.32 0.58 2.28
C GLU A 291 -2.93 1.10 3.66
N TYR A 292 -3.90 1.69 4.36
CA TYR A 292 -3.78 2.14 5.73
C TYR A 292 -4.62 1.25 6.63
N GLU A 293 -3.98 0.59 7.59
CA GLU A 293 -4.71 -0.14 8.63
C GLU A 293 -5.07 0.82 9.77
N LEU A 294 -6.37 1.05 9.95
CA LEU A 294 -6.91 1.80 11.06
C LEU A 294 -7.27 0.81 12.16
N LEU A 295 -6.57 0.84 13.28
CA LEU A 295 -6.93 0.02 14.44
C LEU A 295 -8.18 0.60 15.12
N ALA A 296 -9.06 -0.26 15.64
CA ALA A 296 -10.12 0.21 16.51
C ALA A 296 -9.48 0.80 17.77
N PRO A 297 -9.81 2.04 18.15
CA PRO A 297 -9.35 2.55 19.43
C PRO A 297 -9.85 1.60 20.52
N ALA A 298 -8.94 1.05 21.33
CA ALA A 298 -9.30 0.19 22.45
C ALA A 298 -10.41 0.89 23.25
N ARG A 299 -11.51 0.18 23.55
CA ARG A 299 -12.52 0.69 24.49
C ARG A 299 -11.77 0.96 25.79
N ARG A 300 -11.41 2.21 26.06
CA ARG A 300 -10.88 2.60 27.37
C ARG A 300 -12.01 2.35 28.36
N GLY A 301 -11.97 1.20 29.02
CA GLY A 301 -12.79 0.95 30.18
C GLY A 301 -12.48 2.01 31.23
N ARG A 302 -13.50 2.39 32.02
CA ARG A 302 -13.30 3.33 33.11
C ARG A 302 -12.40 2.66 34.17
N ARG A 303 -11.27 3.29 34.49
CA ARG A 303 -10.33 2.89 35.55
C ARG A 303 -10.58 3.77 36.77
N LEU A 304 -10.80 3.17 37.94
CA LEU A 304 -11.15 3.89 39.17
C LEU A 304 -10.17 3.54 40.29
N PHE A 305 -9.71 4.55 41.01
CA PHE A 305 -8.94 4.45 42.24
C PHE A 305 -9.77 5.00 43.40
N LEU A 306 -9.84 4.23 44.48
CA LEU A 306 -10.62 4.54 45.68
C LEU A 306 -9.69 4.54 46.90
N ALA A 307 -9.60 5.65 47.61
CA ALA A 307 -8.85 5.73 48.86
C ALA A 307 -9.79 5.72 50.08
N ILE A 308 -9.59 4.76 50.98
CA ILE A 308 -10.31 4.55 52.24
C ILE A 308 -9.26 4.60 53.37
N GLY A 309 -9.46 5.41 54.42
CA GLY A 309 -8.47 5.50 55.50
C GLY A 309 -9.03 5.96 56.85
N THR A 310 -8.48 5.44 57.94
CA THR A 310 -8.82 5.86 59.31
C THR A 310 -8.11 7.15 59.72
N ARG A 311 -8.70 7.79 60.74
CA ARG A 311 -8.27 8.98 61.48
C ARG A 311 -6.85 8.91 62.09
N ALA A 312 -6.13 7.78 62.01
CA ALA A 312 -4.81 7.58 62.62
C ALA A 312 -3.67 8.33 61.92
N ASP A 313 -3.84 8.69 60.64
CA ASP A 313 -2.89 9.49 59.85
C ASP A 313 -3.26 11.00 59.83
N SER A 314 -3.72 11.53 60.96
CA SER A 314 -4.20 12.92 61.09
C SER A 314 -3.09 13.96 61.28
N GLY A 315 -1.84 13.63 60.91
CA GLY A 315 -0.78 14.61 60.72
C GLY A 315 -0.88 15.31 59.36
N PRO A 316 -0.52 16.60 59.24
CA PRO A 316 -0.58 17.34 57.97
C PRO A 316 0.24 16.71 56.82
N GLY A 317 1.24 15.88 57.12
CA GLY A 317 2.05 15.16 56.13
C GLY A 317 1.31 14.04 55.38
N ALA A 318 0.57 13.19 56.10
CA ALA A 318 -0.07 12.00 55.52
C ALA A 318 -1.26 12.34 54.60
N ARG A 319 -2.05 13.38 54.93
CA ARG A 319 -3.06 13.93 53.99
C ARG A 319 -2.42 14.42 52.69
N SER A 320 -1.21 14.99 52.76
CA SER A 320 -0.50 15.47 51.57
C SER A 320 -0.02 14.31 50.68
N ASP A 321 0.34 13.18 51.27
CA ASP A 321 0.85 12.02 50.54
C ASP A 321 -0.27 11.24 49.83
N ALA A 322 -1.43 11.10 50.46
CA ALA A 322 -2.62 10.51 49.82
C ALA A 322 -3.10 11.35 48.62
N GLN A 323 -3.06 12.69 48.73
CA GLN A 323 -3.38 13.59 47.63
C GLN A 323 -2.35 13.52 46.50
N ARG A 324 -1.05 13.39 46.81
CA ARG A 324 0.01 13.16 45.81
C ARG A 324 -0.19 11.84 45.09
N LEU A 325 -0.48 10.75 45.81
CA LEU A 325 -0.73 9.45 45.23
C LEU A 325 -1.95 9.49 44.28
N ALA A 326 -3.04 10.14 44.70
CA ALA A 326 -4.20 10.36 43.84
C ALA A 326 -3.84 11.17 42.58
N ALA A 327 -2.97 12.19 42.68
CA ALA A 327 -2.51 12.94 41.52
C ALA A 327 -1.69 12.07 40.54
N VAL A 328 -0.76 11.26 41.04
CA VAL A 328 0.06 10.34 40.22
C VAL A 328 -0.81 9.32 39.48
N LEU A 329 -1.85 8.79 40.14
CA LEU A 329 -2.76 7.84 39.53
C LEU A 329 -3.73 8.49 38.53
N ARG A 330 -4.14 9.74 38.75
CA ARG A 330 -4.90 10.52 37.74
C ARG A 330 -4.10 10.72 36.45
N ASP A 331 -2.83 11.09 36.58
CA ASP A 331 -1.94 11.23 35.41
C ASP A 331 -1.72 9.91 34.67
N SER A 332 -1.89 8.79 35.39
CA SER A 332 -1.84 7.43 34.84
C SER A 332 -3.20 6.93 34.31
N GLY A 333 -4.23 7.78 34.30
CA GLY A 333 -5.53 7.52 33.67
C GLY A 333 -6.61 6.95 34.58
N TYR A 334 -6.43 6.97 35.91
CA TYR A 334 -7.48 6.58 36.88
C TYR A 334 -8.36 7.78 37.26
N GLU A 335 -9.67 7.58 37.35
CA GLU A 335 -10.54 8.46 38.13
C GLU A 335 -10.28 8.21 39.62
N THR A 336 -10.20 9.25 40.46
CA THR A 336 -9.86 9.10 41.89
C THR A 336 -10.99 9.61 42.78
N ARG A 337 -11.38 8.84 43.80
CA ARG A 337 -12.43 9.21 44.79
C ARG A 337 -11.92 9.05 46.23
N THR A 338 -12.46 9.84 47.17
CA THR A 338 -12.02 9.90 48.58
C THR A 338 -13.09 9.42 49.57
N GLN A 339 -12.75 9.28 50.87
CA GLN A 339 -13.66 8.75 51.90
C GLN A 339 -14.99 9.51 52.03
N GLU A 340 -14.99 10.83 51.85
CA GLU A 340 -16.21 11.66 51.92
C GLU A 340 -17.16 11.38 50.74
N ASP A 341 -16.63 10.89 49.61
CA ASP A 341 -17.41 10.48 48.43
C ASP A 341 -18.01 9.05 48.58
N LEU A 342 -17.61 8.28 49.60
CA LEU A 342 -17.94 6.84 49.73
C LEU A 342 -19.38 6.55 50.12
N TRP A 343 -20.10 7.49 50.73
CA TRP A 343 -21.51 7.28 51.09
C TRP A 343 -22.41 7.07 49.85
N GLY A 344 -21.90 7.35 48.64
CA GLY A 344 -22.51 7.05 47.34
C GLY A 344 -21.97 5.79 46.63
N LEU A 345 -21.29 4.87 47.32
CA LEU A 345 -20.71 3.66 46.71
C LEU A 345 -21.71 2.79 45.93
N TRP A 346 -22.98 2.87 46.29
CA TRP A 346 -24.07 2.18 45.60
C TRP A 346 -24.36 2.75 44.19
N ASP A 347 -23.93 3.99 43.91
CA ASP A 347 -24.05 4.69 42.62
C ASP A 347 -22.82 4.53 41.70
N LEU A 348 -21.88 3.63 42.04
CA LEU A 348 -20.74 3.35 41.16
C LEU A 348 -21.22 2.91 39.76
N PRO A 349 -20.68 3.50 38.68
CA PRO A 349 -21.07 3.13 37.33
C PRO A 349 -20.68 1.68 37.03
N ALA A 350 -21.62 0.90 36.50
CA ALA A 350 -21.35 -0.47 36.07
C ALA A 350 -20.32 -0.51 34.92
N GLY A 351 -19.52 -1.57 34.84
CA GLY A 351 -18.60 -1.82 33.72
C GLY A 351 -17.18 -1.25 33.88
N LEU A 352 -16.68 -1.14 35.10
CA LEU A 352 -15.27 -0.81 35.37
C LEU A 352 -14.33 -1.89 34.83
N SER A 353 -13.20 -1.47 34.24
CA SER A 353 -12.15 -2.37 33.76
C SER A 353 -11.06 -2.63 34.80
N SER A 354 -10.85 -1.70 35.74
CA SER A 354 -9.85 -1.83 36.81
C SER A 354 -10.28 -1.03 38.03
N LEU A 355 -10.10 -1.59 39.23
CA LEU A 355 -10.41 -0.95 40.51
C LEU A 355 -9.25 -1.16 41.49
N VAL A 356 -8.67 -0.07 41.98
CA VAL A 356 -7.64 -0.11 43.04
C VAL A 356 -8.23 0.54 44.28
N VAL A 357 -8.18 -0.16 45.41
CA VAL A 357 -8.72 0.31 46.68
C VAL A 357 -7.60 0.32 47.73
N LEU A 358 -7.29 1.50 48.26
CA LEU A 358 -6.36 1.66 49.36
C LEU A 358 -7.15 1.70 50.68
N ILE A 359 -6.79 0.87 51.66
CA ILE A 359 -7.41 0.80 52.98
C ILE A 359 -6.30 1.03 54.02
N SER A 360 -6.32 2.19 54.68
CA SER A 360 -5.35 2.51 55.73
C SER A 360 -5.98 2.42 57.11
N GLY A 361 -5.43 1.56 57.97
CA GLY A 361 -5.76 1.47 59.40
C GLY A 361 -7.18 1.00 59.75
N HIS A 362 -7.89 0.33 58.84
CA HIS A 362 -9.18 -0.32 59.10
C HIS A 362 -8.97 -1.83 59.08
N GLY A 363 -9.42 -2.55 60.11
CA GLY A 363 -9.32 -4.01 60.14
C GLY A 363 -10.24 -4.64 59.10
N SER A 364 -9.73 -5.56 58.29
CA SER A 364 -10.59 -6.50 57.56
C SER A 364 -11.12 -7.56 58.53
N ARG A 365 -12.43 -7.81 58.52
CA ARG A 365 -13.06 -8.82 59.38
C ARG A 365 -13.59 -9.98 58.56
N ARG A 366 -13.34 -11.20 59.04
CA ARG A 366 -13.94 -12.42 58.50
C ARG A 366 -15.04 -12.91 59.42
N THR A 367 -16.23 -13.14 58.87
CA THR A 367 -17.35 -13.76 59.59
C THR A 367 -17.22 -15.29 59.56
N ALA A 368 -17.93 -15.99 60.45
CA ALA A 368 -17.84 -17.45 60.58
C ALA A 368 -18.24 -18.24 59.32
N ASP A 369 -19.03 -17.63 58.43
CA ASP A 369 -19.39 -18.15 57.09
C ASP A 369 -18.32 -17.87 56.01
N GLY A 370 -17.18 -17.30 56.40
CA GLY A 370 -16.01 -17.11 55.56
C GLY A 370 -15.98 -15.83 54.74
N LYS A 371 -17.05 -15.00 54.79
CA LYS A 371 -17.12 -13.71 54.08
C LYS A 371 -16.22 -12.65 54.72
N GLN A 372 -15.63 -11.79 53.89
CA GLN A 372 -14.77 -10.70 54.34
C GLN A 372 -15.46 -9.34 54.19
N PHE A 373 -15.37 -8.53 55.24
CA PHE A 373 -15.92 -7.19 55.32
C PHE A 373 -14.83 -6.18 55.66
N VAL A 374 -15.01 -4.96 55.18
CA VAL A 374 -14.20 -3.78 55.55
C VAL A 374 -15.12 -2.77 56.21
N THR A 375 -14.81 -2.37 57.45
CA THR A 375 -15.59 -1.37 58.19
C THR A 375 -15.00 0.02 57.99
N LEU A 376 -15.82 0.97 57.54
CA LEU A 376 -15.41 2.28 57.01
C LEU A 376 -15.21 3.38 58.06
N ASP A 377 -15.53 3.12 59.33
CA ASP A 377 -15.50 4.13 60.41
C ASP A 377 -14.35 3.97 61.41
N GLY A 378 -13.56 2.89 61.32
CA GLY A 378 -12.33 2.68 62.08
C GLY A 378 -12.53 2.17 63.50
N SER A 379 -13.73 1.67 63.82
CA SER A 379 -14.10 1.23 65.18
C SER A 379 -13.60 -0.18 65.57
N ASP A 380 -12.80 -0.83 64.73
CA ASP A 380 -12.50 -2.28 64.79
C ASP A 380 -11.50 -2.76 65.85
N GLY A 381 -11.08 -1.90 66.77
CA GLY A 381 -10.27 -2.36 67.91
C GLY A 381 -11.02 -3.20 68.95
N GLN A 382 -12.37 -3.26 68.90
CA GLN A 382 -13.18 -3.71 70.05
C GLN A 382 -14.43 -4.56 69.71
N VAL A 383 -14.70 -4.90 68.45
CA VAL A 383 -15.96 -5.59 68.06
C VAL A 383 -15.74 -7.11 67.91
N PRO A 384 -16.45 -7.98 68.66
CA PRO A 384 -16.27 -9.43 68.61
C PRO A 384 -16.60 -10.04 67.24
N ALA A 385 -15.87 -11.11 66.87
CA ALA A 385 -16.00 -11.85 65.61
C ALA A 385 -17.39 -12.48 65.36
N ASP A 386 -18.27 -12.47 66.35
CA ASP A 386 -19.60 -13.09 66.30
C ASP A 386 -20.74 -12.09 66.05
N ARG A 387 -20.47 -10.77 66.07
CA ARG A 387 -21.50 -9.72 65.89
C ARG A 387 -21.71 -9.40 64.40
N PRO A 388 -22.93 -9.40 63.83
CA PRO A 388 -23.13 -9.13 62.40
C PRO A 388 -22.65 -7.72 62.01
N PRO A 389 -22.07 -7.54 60.80
CA PRO A 389 -21.60 -6.24 60.32
C PRO A 389 -22.76 -5.25 60.15
N ASP A 390 -22.55 -3.98 60.53
CA ASP A 390 -23.52 -2.91 60.30
C ASP A 390 -23.55 -2.55 58.80
N PRO A 391 -24.68 -2.76 58.08
CA PRO A 391 -24.78 -2.52 56.64
C PRO A 391 -24.51 -1.06 56.25
N GLY A 392 -24.72 -0.12 57.17
CA GLY A 392 -24.44 1.31 56.93
C GLY A 392 -22.97 1.68 57.10
N ARG A 393 -22.14 0.81 57.66
CA ARG A 393 -20.75 1.14 58.05
C ARG A 393 -19.72 0.15 57.57
N SER A 394 -20.14 -0.96 56.96
CA SER A 394 -19.26 -2.02 56.48
C SER A 394 -19.66 -2.46 55.07
N ILE A 395 -18.67 -2.82 54.26
CA ILE A 395 -18.89 -3.29 52.88
C ILE A 395 -18.30 -4.69 52.71
N ALA A 396 -19.06 -5.59 52.08
CA ALA A 396 -18.58 -6.92 51.72
C ALA A 396 -17.64 -6.84 50.50
N LEU A 397 -16.47 -7.48 50.57
CA LEU A 397 -15.50 -7.47 49.47
C LEU A 397 -16.06 -8.13 48.19
N ASP A 398 -16.92 -9.14 48.34
CA ASP A 398 -17.57 -9.81 47.21
C ASP A 398 -18.52 -8.88 46.44
N GLU A 399 -19.17 -7.92 47.12
CA GLU A 399 -20.05 -6.94 46.47
C GLU A 399 -19.26 -5.91 45.67
N LEU A 400 -18.09 -5.49 46.17
CA LEU A 400 -17.13 -4.67 45.42
C LEU A 400 -16.63 -5.42 44.16
N GLY A 401 -16.32 -6.71 44.31
CA GLY A 401 -15.93 -7.56 43.19
C GLY A 401 -17.03 -7.74 42.14
N ALA A 402 -18.30 -7.82 42.55
CA ALA A 402 -19.45 -7.97 41.64
C ALA A 402 -19.70 -6.73 40.75
N ARG A 403 -19.18 -5.56 41.13
CA ARG A 403 -19.29 -4.32 40.33
C ARG A 403 -18.29 -4.24 39.16
N LEU A 404 -17.31 -5.14 39.12
CA LEU A 404 -16.41 -5.31 37.97
C LEU A 404 -17.15 -6.01 36.82
N GLY A 405 -17.09 -5.42 35.61
CA GLY A 405 -17.89 -5.89 34.48
C GLY A 405 -17.59 -7.34 34.08
N ALA A 406 -18.63 -8.09 33.71
CA ALA A 406 -18.51 -9.51 33.38
C ALA A 406 -17.56 -9.83 32.20
N ALA A 407 -17.27 -8.84 31.34
CA ALA A 407 -16.75 -9.04 29.99
C ALA A 407 -15.32 -8.50 29.71
N SER A 408 -14.47 -8.32 30.72
CA SER A 408 -13.02 -8.07 30.51
C SER A 408 -12.22 -9.29 30.96
N ALA A 409 -11.38 -9.83 30.07
CA ALA A 409 -10.42 -10.89 30.37
C ALA A 409 -9.23 -10.39 31.24
N GLU A 410 -9.25 -9.12 31.64
CA GLU A 410 -8.33 -8.51 32.58
C GLU A 410 -9.16 -8.00 33.77
N ARG A 411 -9.06 -8.67 34.93
CA ARG A 411 -9.71 -8.20 36.17
C ARG A 411 -8.70 -8.21 37.29
N GLU A 412 -8.34 -7.04 37.80
CA GLU A 412 -7.60 -6.96 39.06
C GLU A 412 -8.27 -5.94 39.98
N LEU A 413 -8.72 -6.44 41.13
CA LEU A 413 -9.07 -5.67 42.31
C LEU A 413 -7.87 -5.74 43.24
N LEU A 414 -7.14 -4.63 43.37
CA LEU A 414 -6.03 -4.54 44.31
C LEU A 414 -6.51 -3.86 45.59
N LEU A 415 -6.59 -4.62 46.67
CA LEU A 415 -6.88 -4.11 48.01
C LEU A 415 -5.56 -4.00 48.75
N LEU A 416 -5.18 -2.79 49.14
CA LEU A 416 -4.01 -2.54 49.97
C LEU A 416 -4.46 -2.32 51.40
N ASP A 417 -4.33 -3.32 52.26
CA ASP A 417 -4.57 -3.19 53.71
C ASP A 417 -3.25 -2.84 54.41
N LEU A 418 -3.26 -1.75 55.16
CA LEU A 418 -2.05 -1.09 55.66
C LEU A 418 -2.13 -0.95 57.18
N CYS A 419 -1.39 -1.81 57.89
CA CYS A 419 -1.32 -1.84 59.35
C CYS A 419 0.02 -1.30 59.86
N ASP A 420 0.00 -0.36 60.80
CA ASP A 420 1.18 0.01 61.58
C ASP A 420 1.51 -1.14 62.57
N ALA A 421 2.72 -1.68 62.48
CA ALA A 421 3.16 -2.77 63.34
C ALA A 421 3.38 -2.26 64.77
N LEU A 422 2.36 -2.39 65.63
CA LEU A 422 2.53 -2.25 67.07
C LEU A 422 2.80 -3.62 67.70
N GLY A 423 4.07 -4.06 67.63
CA GLY A 423 4.69 -4.84 68.70
C GLY A 423 4.18 -6.25 69.04
N THR A 424 3.40 -6.93 68.21
CA THR A 424 3.02 -8.34 68.45
C THR A 424 3.24 -9.21 67.23
N ASP A 425 3.70 -10.45 67.46
CA ASP A 425 4.10 -11.46 66.48
C ASP A 425 3.22 -11.47 65.22
N ALA A 426 3.84 -11.29 64.06
CA ALA A 426 3.22 -11.33 62.73
C ALA A 426 2.65 -12.72 62.34
N SER A 427 2.54 -13.66 63.27
CA SER A 427 2.18 -15.06 63.05
C SER A 427 0.69 -15.37 63.15
N HIS A 428 -0.18 -14.38 63.45
CA HIS A 428 -1.60 -14.62 63.75
C HIS A 428 -2.63 -14.09 62.74
N THR A 429 -2.24 -13.49 61.62
CA THR A 429 -3.19 -13.15 60.54
C THR A 429 -3.26 -14.29 59.53
N ALA A 430 -4.32 -15.11 59.60
CA ALA A 430 -4.55 -16.19 58.65
C ALA A 430 -4.89 -15.66 57.25
N PRO A 431 -4.36 -16.25 56.16
CA PRO A 431 -4.64 -15.79 54.81
C PRO A 431 -6.12 -16.01 54.42
N PRO A 432 -6.72 -15.12 53.60
CA PRO A 432 -7.99 -15.42 52.95
C PRO A 432 -7.81 -16.64 52.05
N ALA A 433 -8.76 -17.58 52.11
CA ALA A 433 -8.68 -18.82 51.33
C ALA A 433 -8.70 -18.52 49.82
N ALA A 434 -7.63 -18.88 49.12
CA ALA A 434 -7.39 -18.58 47.72
C ALA A 434 -8.34 -19.34 46.78
N ALA A 435 -8.79 -18.67 45.72
CA ALA A 435 -9.46 -19.29 44.58
C ALA A 435 -8.51 -19.33 43.37
N GLY A 436 -7.79 -20.45 43.19
CA GLY A 436 -7.14 -20.90 41.96
C GLY A 436 -5.93 -20.08 41.44
N PRO A 437 -4.88 -20.73 40.89
CA PRO A 437 -3.71 -20.03 40.35
C PRO A 437 -3.99 -19.58 38.90
N GLY A 438 -4.07 -18.26 38.68
CA GLY A 438 -4.12 -17.67 37.34
C GLY A 438 -4.83 -16.32 37.30
N GLU A 439 -4.03 -15.24 37.23
CA GLU A 439 -4.40 -13.83 37.03
C GLU A 439 -5.20 -13.20 38.19
N TRP A 440 -4.62 -12.16 38.80
CA TRP A 440 -4.63 -11.96 40.25
C TRP A 440 -6.02 -11.78 40.90
N ARG A 441 -6.28 -12.63 41.92
CA ARG A 441 -7.37 -12.49 42.90
C ARG A 441 -6.78 -12.55 44.32
N GLY A 442 -6.48 -11.40 44.91
CA GLY A 442 -6.24 -11.36 46.36
C GLY A 442 -5.60 -10.08 46.88
N VAL A 443 -6.07 -9.70 48.07
CA VAL A 443 -5.60 -8.60 48.92
C VAL A 443 -4.07 -8.62 49.05
N ILE A 444 -3.44 -7.46 48.91
CA ILE A 444 -2.04 -7.27 49.27
C ILE A 444 -2.01 -6.50 50.59
N VAL A 445 -1.56 -7.15 51.66
CA VAL A 445 -1.32 -6.47 52.94
C VAL A 445 0.10 -5.94 52.92
N ALA A 446 0.32 -4.64 53.15
CA ALA A 446 1.65 -4.05 53.14
C ALA A 446 1.99 -3.45 54.52
N HIS A 447 3.15 -3.83 55.07
CA HIS A 447 3.59 -3.40 56.41
C HIS A 447 4.64 -2.30 56.34
N ARG A 448 4.59 -1.37 57.30
CA ARG A 448 5.66 -0.38 57.53
C ARG A 448 6.87 -1.09 58.13
N ALA A 449 8.05 -0.97 57.50
CA ALA A 449 9.29 -1.48 58.07
C ALA A 449 9.62 -0.77 59.41
N PRO A 450 10.03 -1.49 60.46
CA PRO A 450 10.13 -0.95 61.83
C PRO A 450 11.37 -0.10 62.12
N GLU A 451 11.87 0.71 61.18
CA GLU A 451 13.05 1.56 61.42
C GLU A 451 12.85 3.05 61.10
N SER A 452 12.89 3.85 62.18
CA SER A 452 13.05 5.30 62.31
C SER A 452 11.81 6.21 62.15
N ASP A 453 11.64 7.11 63.13
CA ASP A 453 10.63 8.19 63.23
C ASP A 453 10.64 9.21 62.07
N ARG A 454 11.47 9.03 61.04
CA ARG A 454 11.55 9.89 59.85
C ARG A 454 11.16 9.19 58.55
N ALA A 455 10.76 7.91 58.59
CA ALA A 455 10.28 7.21 57.40
C ALA A 455 8.97 7.85 56.87
N PRO A 456 8.82 8.06 55.55
CA PRO A 456 7.60 8.61 54.96
C PRO A 456 6.38 7.74 55.31
N SER A 457 5.19 8.36 55.31
CA SER A 457 3.92 7.65 55.49
C SER A 457 3.83 6.48 54.51
N LEU A 458 3.06 5.44 54.82
CA LEU A 458 2.98 4.28 53.93
C LEU A 458 2.43 4.67 52.53
N ALA A 459 1.51 5.64 52.46
CA ALA A 459 1.06 6.25 51.21
C ALA A 459 2.21 6.98 50.47
N GLY A 460 3.08 7.66 51.21
CA GLY A 460 4.30 8.27 50.70
C GLY A 460 5.29 7.25 50.14
N GLN A 461 5.42 6.08 50.77
CA GLN A 461 6.27 4.99 50.29
C GLN A 461 5.73 4.36 48.99
N VAL A 462 4.41 4.14 48.88
CA VAL A 462 3.78 3.68 47.63
C VAL A 462 3.90 4.75 46.53
N CYS A 463 3.74 6.03 46.89
CA CYS A 463 3.93 7.14 45.96
C CYS A 463 5.39 7.20 45.45
N ALA A 464 6.37 7.02 46.33
CA ALA A 464 7.78 6.94 45.96
C ALA A 464 8.06 5.70 45.11
N LEU A 465 7.49 4.54 45.44
CA LEU A 465 7.60 3.33 44.62
C LEU A 465 7.09 3.58 43.19
N LEU A 466 5.91 4.21 43.05
CA LEU A 466 5.33 4.50 41.73
C LEU A 466 6.03 5.64 40.97
N SER A 467 6.65 6.58 41.67
CA SER A 467 7.30 7.74 41.06
C SER A 467 8.78 7.47 40.74
N ASP A 468 9.49 6.83 41.66
CA ASP A 468 10.94 6.66 41.66
C ASP A 468 11.37 5.21 41.28
N GLY A 469 10.44 4.25 41.30
CA GLY A 469 10.66 2.87 40.88
C GLY A 469 10.92 1.86 42.01
N PRO A 470 11.18 0.58 41.67
CA PRO A 470 11.23 -0.53 42.63
C PRO A 470 12.40 -0.49 43.61
N SER A 471 13.37 0.41 43.40
CA SER A 471 14.58 0.55 44.23
C SER A 471 14.34 1.24 45.58
N SER A 472 13.09 1.62 45.89
CA SER A 472 12.76 2.33 47.12
C SER A 472 12.67 1.35 48.31
N PRO A 473 13.49 1.50 49.37
CA PRO A 473 13.50 0.57 50.49
C PRO A 473 12.28 0.79 51.39
N GLY A 474 11.54 -0.27 51.73
CA GLY A 474 10.64 -0.24 52.91
C GLY A 474 9.28 -0.90 52.80
N LEU A 475 8.82 -1.32 51.60
CA LEU A 475 7.54 -1.99 51.44
C LEU A 475 7.71 -3.50 51.34
N VAL A 476 7.07 -4.19 52.27
CA VAL A 476 6.96 -5.64 52.35
C VAL A 476 5.47 -5.97 52.39
N GLY A 477 5.03 -6.95 51.62
CA GLY A 477 3.64 -7.40 51.71
C GLY A 477 3.43 -8.90 51.58
N TRP A 478 2.17 -9.31 51.65
CA TRP A 478 1.72 -10.70 51.52
C TRP A 478 0.79 -10.86 50.31
N ALA A 479 0.92 -11.94 49.55
CA ALA A 479 0.01 -12.32 48.47
C ALA A 479 -0.53 -13.74 48.70
N PRO A 480 -1.72 -14.11 48.19
CA PRO A 480 -2.37 -15.38 48.55
C PRO A 480 -1.58 -16.65 48.19
N ASP A 481 -0.62 -16.56 47.27
CA ASP A 481 0.24 -17.63 46.77
C ASP A 481 1.73 -17.46 47.13
N GLN A 482 2.10 -16.36 47.80
CA GLN A 482 3.48 -16.07 48.21
C GLN A 482 3.55 -15.59 49.65
N GLU A 483 4.35 -16.28 50.48
CA GLU A 483 4.59 -15.90 51.88
C GLU A 483 5.23 -14.51 52.04
N TYR A 484 5.73 -13.91 50.96
CA TYR A 484 6.33 -12.58 50.96
C TYR A 484 6.39 -12.01 49.54
N ILE A 485 5.93 -10.76 49.34
CA ILE A 485 6.15 -10.00 48.11
C ILE A 485 7.06 -8.79 48.36
N THR A 486 7.93 -8.51 47.39
CA THR A 486 8.86 -7.36 47.46
C THR A 486 8.23 -6.09 46.91
N GLY A 487 8.80 -4.93 47.21
CA GLY A 487 8.39 -3.65 46.59
C GLY A 487 8.46 -3.67 45.06
N GLU A 488 9.36 -4.46 44.47
CA GLU A 488 9.45 -4.64 43.02
C GLU A 488 8.25 -5.40 42.44
N ASP A 489 7.82 -6.46 43.12
CA ASP A 489 6.63 -7.23 42.74
C ASP A 489 5.36 -6.36 42.82
N LEU A 490 5.25 -5.55 43.89
CA LEU A 490 4.16 -4.59 44.06
C LEU A 490 4.17 -3.50 42.98
N PHE A 491 5.34 -2.96 42.62
CA PHE A 491 5.48 -1.96 41.55
C PHE A 491 5.03 -2.52 40.20
N HIS A 492 5.39 -3.76 39.90
CA HIS A 492 5.00 -4.42 38.66
C HIS A 492 3.51 -4.78 38.63
N ALA A 493 2.93 -5.19 39.77
CA ALA A 493 1.48 -5.42 39.88
C ALA A 493 0.68 -4.13 39.61
N LEU A 494 1.12 -2.98 40.14
CA LEU A 494 0.45 -1.69 39.93
C LEU A 494 0.59 -1.13 38.50
N ARG A 495 1.58 -1.58 37.72
CA ARG A 495 1.85 -1.12 36.35
C ARG A 495 1.64 -2.19 35.28
N SER A 496 0.86 -3.23 35.59
CA SER A 496 0.79 -4.52 34.89
C SER A 496 0.29 -4.55 33.44
N GLU A 497 0.49 -3.49 32.63
CA GLU A 497 0.55 -3.60 31.17
C GLU A 497 1.98 -3.86 30.64
N GLU A 498 3.05 -3.39 31.31
CA GLU A 498 4.41 -3.51 30.74
C GLU A 498 5.08 -4.88 30.99
N ALA A 499 4.72 -5.59 32.06
CA ALA A 499 5.39 -6.83 32.49
C ALA A 499 5.02 -8.07 31.64
N ARG A 500 3.93 -8.03 30.87
CA ARG A 500 3.53 -9.13 29.96
C ARG A 500 4.39 -9.22 28.70
N SER A 501 5.28 -8.23 28.45
CA SER A 501 6.21 -8.25 27.32
C SER A 501 7.60 -8.84 27.62
N ARG A 502 7.90 -9.20 28.88
CA ARG A 502 9.28 -9.54 29.30
C ARG A 502 9.49 -10.86 30.05
N ARG A 503 8.47 -11.71 30.25
CA ARG A 503 8.71 -13.10 30.68
C ARG A 503 9.03 -13.98 29.46
N GLY A 504 10.25 -13.80 28.96
CA GLY A 504 10.80 -14.55 27.85
C GLY A 504 12.27 -14.25 27.59
N ARG A 505 13.09 -14.12 28.64
CA ARG A 505 14.54 -14.40 28.71
C ARG A 505 15.14 -13.82 29.99
N SER A 506 15.79 -14.67 30.78
CA SER A 506 16.61 -14.31 31.93
C SER A 506 18.02 -13.87 31.53
N SER A 507 18.61 -13.05 32.40
CA SER A 507 20.05 -12.77 32.65
C SER A 507 20.86 -11.90 31.66
N SER A 508 21.14 -10.63 32.01
CA SER A 508 22.25 -10.18 32.88
C SER A 508 22.75 -8.74 32.58
N CYS A 509 23.07 -8.01 33.67
CA CYS A 509 23.92 -6.81 33.86
C CYS A 509 23.52 -5.38 33.39
N ALA A 510 23.02 -4.57 34.36
CA ALA A 510 23.56 -3.31 34.95
C ALA A 510 24.47 -2.38 34.11
N THR A 511 24.50 -1.03 34.17
CA THR A 511 23.92 0.02 35.06
C THR A 511 24.13 1.43 34.42
N THR A 512 23.44 2.45 34.96
CA THR A 512 23.60 3.93 34.81
C THR A 512 22.99 4.58 33.55
N GLY A 513 22.21 5.67 33.57
CA GLY A 513 21.76 6.58 34.61
C GLY A 513 21.71 8.01 34.02
N ARG A 514 20.52 8.53 33.66
CA ARG A 514 20.10 9.94 33.86
C ARG A 514 18.73 10.25 33.24
N SER A 515 17.95 10.97 34.04
CA SER A 515 16.54 11.35 33.88
C SER A 515 16.35 12.55 32.94
N GLY A 516 15.19 12.61 32.28
CA GLY A 516 14.76 13.71 31.41
C GLY A 516 13.44 13.37 30.70
N ALA A 517 12.34 13.80 31.31
CA ALA A 517 10.97 13.55 30.89
C ALA A 517 10.65 13.99 29.44
N LEU A 518 9.80 13.22 28.75
CA LEU A 518 8.67 13.68 27.90
C LEU A 518 7.96 12.44 27.31
N PHE A 519 6.68 12.30 27.64
CA PHE A 519 5.77 11.20 27.34
C PHE A 519 5.89 10.66 25.90
N ARG A 520 6.23 9.37 25.76
CA ARG A 520 6.08 8.57 24.54
C ARG A 520 5.14 7.41 24.85
N ASN A 521 3.99 7.39 24.19
CA ASN A 521 3.02 6.31 24.25
C ASN A 521 3.47 5.18 23.29
N PRO A 522 3.63 3.91 23.74
CA PRO A 522 4.38 2.88 22.99
C PRO A 522 3.59 2.16 21.87
N LEU A 523 2.42 2.64 21.46
CA LEU A 523 1.55 1.95 20.49
C LEU A 523 1.72 2.37 19.01
N PHE A 524 2.70 3.22 18.67
CA PHE A 524 2.99 3.61 17.27
C PHE A 524 4.51 3.87 17.06
N ARG A 525 5.10 3.24 16.03
CA ARG A 525 6.37 3.68 15.42
C ARG A 525 6.09 4.26 14.03
N PRO A 526 6.43 5.53 13.75
CA PRO A 526 6.28 6.13 12.42
C PRO A 526 7.57 5.99 11.59
N ALA A 527 7.50 5.41 10.40
CA ALA A 527 8.55 5.60 9.40
C ALA A 527 8.32 6.93 8.66
N ALA A 528 9.01 7.97 9.14
CA ALA A 528 9.20 9.29 8.53
C ALA A 528 7.95 10.18 8.31
N ARG A 529 7.93 11.31 9.03
CA ARG A 529 7.07 12.47 8.79
C ARG A 529 7.76 13.38 7.76
N PRO A 530 7.10 13.85 6.68
CA PRO A 530 7.64 14.95 5.88
C PRO A 530 7.64 16.25 6.71
N PRO A 531 8.57 17.20 6.45
CA PRO A 531 8.50 18.51 7.07
C PRO A 531 7.25 19.25 6.58
N ALA A 532 6.54 19.90 7.51
CA ALA A 532 5.37 20.71 7.21
C ALA A 532 5.73 21.84 6.24
N ALA A 533 4.89 22.02 5.21
CA ALA A 533 4.98 23.13 4.28
C ALA A 533 4.80 24.46 5.03
N ALA A 534 5.85 25.29 5.03
CA ALA A 534 5.71 26.72 5.20
C ALA A 534 5.35 27.33 3.83
N GLU A 535 4.34 28.19 3.80
CA GLU A 535 3.96 28.96 2.62
C GLU A 535 5.10 29.88 2.10
N PRO A 536 5.07 30.28 0.81
CA PRO A 536 6.28 30.60 0.06
C PRO A 536 6.68 32.07 0.22
N SER A 537 7.78 32.32 0.90
CA SER A 537 8.58 33.52 0.64
C SER A 537 9.64 33.19 -0.42
N ARG A 538 9.56 33.84 -1.58
CA ARG A 538 10.53 33.71 -2.68
C ARG A 538 11.98 33.85 -2.14
N PRO A 539 12.86 32.84 -2.29
CA PRO A 539 14.27 33.04 -2.02
C PRO A 539 15.00 33.43 -3.31
N ALA A 540 15.82 34.47 -3.19
CA ALA A 540 16.86 34.84 -4.14
C ALA A 540 17.82 33.67 -4.43
N PRO A 541 18.54 33.65 -5.57
CA PRO A 541 19.32 32.50 -5.99
C PRO A 541 20.53 32.30 -5.08
N GLY A 542 20.52 31.25 -4.24
CA GLY A 542 21.61 30.96 -3.30
C GLY A 542 21.73 29.47 -2.92
N ARG A 543 22.84 28.85 -3.38
CA ARG A 543 23.52 27.60 -2.95
C ARG A 543 22.67 26.35 -2.59
N ARG A 544 22.72 25.34 -3.47
CA ARG A 544 22.35 23.93 -3.19
C ARG A 544 23.17 23.35 -2.04
N ALA A 545 22.53 22.82 -0.99
CA ALA A 545 23.16 21.90 -0.05
C ALA A 545 23.45 20.56 -0.78
N GLY A 546 24.72 20.14 -0.83
CA GLY A 546 25.13 18.95 -1.58
C GLY A 546 24.75 17.66 -0.86
N LEU A 547 24.07 16.75 -1.57
CA LEU A 547 23.96 15.35 -1.16
C LEU A 547 25.37 14.75 -0.98
N PRO A 548 25.60 13.87 0.02
CA PRO A 548 26.88 13.23 0.21
C PRO A 548 27.29 12.45 -1.05
N PRO A 549 28.57 12.51 -1.47
CA PRO A 549 29.02 11.88 -2.70
C PRO A 549 28.93 10.35 -2.63
N VAL A 550 28.46 9.72 -3.72
CA VAL A 550 28.46 8.25 -3.86
C VAL A 550 29.89 7.76 -4.03
N THR A 551 30.37 6.94 -3.11
CA THR A 551 31.77 6.49 -3.07
C THR A 551 31.98 5.02 -3.36
N ASP A 552 30.90 4.23 -3.41
CA ASP A 552 30.94 2.81 -3.78
C ASP A 552 30.73 2.64 -5.30
N LEU A 553 31.10 1.46 -5.82
CA LEU A 553 30.79 1.05 -7.20
C LEU A 553 29.34 0.55 -7.24
N VAL A 554 28.50 1.23 -8.02
CA VAL A 554 27.09 0.87 -8.22
C VAL A 554 26.94 0.00 -9.46
N VAL A 555 26.46 -1.22 -9.30
CA VAL A 555 26.25 -2.17 -10.40
C VAL A 555 24.75 -2.38 -10.60
N VAL A 556 24.25 -2.14 -11.81
CA VAL A 556 22.82 -2.30 -12.13
C VAL A 556 22.61 -3.56 -12.97
N LEU A 557 21.76 -4.47 -12.48
CA LEU A 557 21.45 -5.74 -13.15
C LEU A 557 19.97 -5.80 -13.53
N PRO A 558 19.65 -5.97 -14.83
CA PRO A 558 18.28 -6.01 -15.31
C PRO A 558 17.60 -7.36 -15.09
N THR A 559 16.30 -7.44 -15.35
CA THR A 559 15.52 -8.69 -15.28
C THR A 559 15.65 -9.51 -16.56
N PHE A 560 15.06 -10.70 -16.56
CA PHE A 560 15.00 -11.63 -17.69
C PHE A 560 14.49 -10.91 -18.95
N MET A 561 15.15 -11.16 -20.09
CA MET A 561 14.87 -10.52 -21.39
C MET A 561 15.05 -9.00 -21.44
N ALA A 562 15.60 -8.38 -20.39
CA ALA A 562 15.73 -6.93 -20.30
C ALA A 562 17.14 -6.39 -20.65
N SER A 563 17.96 -7.24 -21.28
CA SER A 563 19.19 -6.86 -22.00
C SER A 563 18.99 -7.04 -23.51
N THR A 564 19.50 -6.13 -24.33
CA THR A 564 19.51 -6.28 -25.79
C THR A 564 20.59 -7.27 -26.21
N LEU A 565 20.29 -8.15 -27.16
CA LEU A 565 21.22 -9.15 -27.70
C LEU A 565 21.48 -8.91 -29.19
N ARG A 566 22.74 -9.03 -29.62
CA ARG A 566 23.18 -8.89 -31.02
C ARG A 566 24.07 -10.05 -31.43
N ARG A 567 24.02 -10.42 -32.72
CA ARG A 567 24.99 -11.29 -33.38
C ARG A 567 25.80 -10.45 -34.35
N GLY A 568 27.03 -10.09 -34.00
CA GLY A 568 27.79 -9.06 -34.70
C GLY A 568 26.97 -7.75 -34.80
N ASP A 569 26.75 -7.27 -36.02
CA ASP A 569 25.93 -6.08 -36.29
C ASP A 569 24.43 -6.34 -36.45
N GLU A 570 23.95 -7.57 -36.24
CA GLU A 570 22.53 -7.88 -36.32
C GLU A 570 21.86 -7.84 -34.94
N PRO A 571 20.83 -7.00 -34.71
CA PRO A 571 20.01 -7.05 -33.51
C PRO A 571 19.09 -8.28 -33.53
N VAL A 572 19.36 -9.24 -32.64
CA VAL A 572 18.55 -10.46 -32.47
C VAL A 572 17.44 -10.23 -31.44
N TRP A 573 17.71 -9.42 -30.41
CA TRP A 573 16.75 -9.01 -29.38
C TRP A 573 16.94 -7.53 -29.01
N ASP A 574 16.08 -6.64 -29.50
CA ASP A 574 16.06 -5.20 -29.14
C ASP A 574 14.66 -4.62 -29.41
N ILE A 575 13.96 -4.20 -28.34
CA ILE A 575 12.57 -3.73 -28.39
C ILE A 575 12.47 -2.31 -28.99
N SER A 576 13.57 -1.55 -29.01
CA SER A 576 13.63 -0.16 -29.52
C SER A 576 13.91 -0.02 -31.01
N SER A 577 14.14 -1.13 -31.71
CA SER A 577 14.61 -1.16 -33.10
C SER A 577 13.55 -1.70 -34.08
N ARG A 578 13.82 -1.61 -35.40
CA ARG A 578 13.01 -2.24 -36.46
C ARG A 578 12.86 -3.77 -36.31
N THR A 579 13.60 -4.41 -35.41
CA THR A 579 13.46 -5.84 -35.06
C THR A 579 12.09 -6.16 -34.45
N ALA A 580 11.51 -5.23 -33.69
CA ALA A 580 10.15 -5.38 -33.18
C ALA A 580 9.13 -5.50 -34.34
N TRP A 581 9.34 -4.79 -35.45
CA TRP A 581 8.54 -4.92 -36.69
C TRP A 581 8.80 -6.25 -37.43
N ARG A 582 10.03 -6.79 -37.37
CA ARG A 582 10.36 -8.13 -37.90
C ARG A 582 9.65 -9.26 -37.13
N TRP A 583 9.36 -9.09 -35.84
CA TRP A 583 8.57 -10.06 -35.08
C TRP A 583 7.09 -10.08 -35.47
N GLY A 584 6.54 -8.95 -35.92
CA GLY A 584 5.21 -8.89 -36.51
C GLY A 584 5.12 -9.58 -37.88
N THR A 585 6.22 -9.69 -38.62
CA THR A 585 6.24 -10.20 -40.02
C THR A 585 6.85 -11.59 -40.18
N ARG A 586 7.86 -11.97 -39.38
CA ARG A 586 8.55 -13.29 -39.39
C ARG A 586 9.03 -13.74 -37.99
N PRO A 587 8.11 -14.01 -37.04
CA PRO A 587 8.47 -14.36 -35.66
C PRO A 587 9.25 -15.68 -35.53
N ASP A 588 9.04 -16.63 -36.44
CA ASP A 588 9.72 -17.94 -36.44
C ASP A 588 11.23 -17.87 -36.48
N ARG A 589 11.77 -17.05 -37.39
CA ARG A 589 13.21 -16.96 -37.63
C ARG A 589 13.91 -16.26 -36.45
N SER A 590 13.25 -15.27 -35.87
CA SER A 590 13.80 -14.46 -34.79
C SER A 590 13.84 -15.22 -33.46
N LEU A 591 12.79 -15.97 -33.12
CA LEU A 591 12.76 -16.78 -31.90
C LEU A 591 13.69 -18.00 -31.99
N ARG A 592 13.78 -18.66 -33.16
CA ARG A 592 14.74 -19.77 -33.36
C ARG A 592 16.19 -19.32 -33.24
N ALA A 593 16.52 -18.09 -33.67
CA ALA A 593 17.86 -17.56 -33.53
C ALA A 593 18.31 -17.37 -32.07
N LEU A 594 17.36 -17.30 -31.13
CA LEU A 594 17.63 -17.18 -29.70
C LEU A 594 17.70 -18.53 -28.98
N SER A 595 17.26 -19.63 -29.60
CA SER A 595 17.27 -20.95 -29.00
C SER A 595 18.69 -21.45 -28.75
N LEU A 596 18.91 -22.05 -27.59
CA LEU A 596 20.20 -22.66 -27.23
C LEU A 596 20.24 -24.15 -27.59
N ALA A 597 21.44 -24.64 -27.89
CA ALA A 597 21.67 -26.05 -28.13
C ALA A 597 21.36 -26.89 -26.86
N PRO A 598 20.79 -28.10 -27.00
CA PRO A 598 20.65 -29.02 -25.88
C PRO A 598 22.02 -29.31 -25.22
N GLY A 599 22.04 -29.47 -23.90
CA GLY A 599 23.25 -29.87 -23.18
C GLY A 599 24.26 -28.75 -22.84
N ILE A 600 23.97 -27.49 -23.14
CA ILE A 600 24.86 -26.34 -22.81
C ILE A 600 25.19 -26.19 -21.31
N GLY A 601 24.30 -26.67 -20.43
CA GLY A 601 24.50 -26.62 -18.97
C GLY A 601 24.77 -25.19 -18.45
N ASP A 602 25.83 -25.07 -17.65
CA ASP A 602 26.32 -23.79 -17.10
C ASP A 602 27.52 -23.21 -17.88
N GLY A 603 27.68 -23.59 -19.14
CA GLY A 603 28.71 -23.09 -20.05
C GLY A 603 28.29 -21.85 -20.85
N PRO A 604 29.23 -21.23 -21.58
CA PRO A 604 28.92 -20.19 -22.56
C PRO A 604 28.16 -20.75 -23.77
N ALA A 605 27.51 -19.87 -24.53
CA ALA A 605 26.97 -20.20 -25.85
C ALA A 605 27.96 -19.78 -26.95
N ASP A 606 28.32 -20.73 -27.81
CA ASP A 606 29.18 -20.48 -28.99
C ASP A 606 28.35 -20.11 -30.23
N ASP A 607 27.37 -19.21 -30.07
CA ASP A 607 26.42 -18.81 -31.13
C ASP A 607 26.64 -17.38 -31.67
N GLY A 608 27.73 -16.75 -31.23
CA GLY A 608 28.13 -15.39 -31.61
C GLY A 608 27.18 -14.30 -31.11
N ILE A 609 26.26 -14.60 -30.20
CA ILE A 609 25.35 -13.62 -29.62
C ILE A 609 25.97 -13.02 -28.36
N ALA A 610 26.01 -11.69 -28.31
CA ALA A 610 26.52 -10.93 -27.18
C ALA A 610 25.47 -9.94 -26.63
N PRO A 611 25.44 -9.73 -25.31
CA PRO A 611 24.66 -8.65 -24.71
C PRO A 611 25.34 -7.30 -24.94
N VAL A 612 24.54 -6.24 -25.12
CA VAL A 612 25.07 -4.92 -25.51
C VAL A 612 24.68 -3.82 -24.54
N ARG A 613 23.39 -3.69 -24.23
CA ARG A 613 22.88 -2.67 -23.30
C ARG A 613 21.62 -3.16 -22.62
N LEU A 614 21.24 -2.50 -21.52
CA LEU A 614 19.92 -2.67 -20.92
C LEU A 614 18.85 -2.20 -21.91
N GLN A 615 17.67 -2.81 -21.88
CA GLN A 615 16.55 -2.40 -22.71
C GLN A 615 16.20 -0.93 -22.42
N PRO A 616 16.23 -0.05 -23.43
CA PRO A 616 15.71 1.30 -23.29
C PRO A 616 14.17 1.27 -23.23
N THR A 617 13.59 2.37 -22.81
CA THR A 617 12.13 2.53 -22.80
C THR A 617 11.64 2.49 -24.25
N ALA A 618 10.81 1.51 -24.58
CA ALA A 618 10.34 1.30 -25.94
C ALA A 618 8.86 1.72 -26.11
N GLN A 619 8.58 2.41 -27.21
CA GLN A 619 7.23 2.83 -27.62
C GLN A 619 6.64 1.79 -28.60
N LEU A 620 5.77 0.93 -28.07
CA LEU A 620 4.81 -0.03 -28.66
C LEU A 620 4.98 -0.64 -30.09
N LEU A 621 4.81 -1.98 -30.16
CA LEU A 621 4.06 -2.69 -31.22
C LEU A 621 2.72 -3.26 -30.67
N PRO A 622 1.59 -3.14 -31.38
CA PRO A 622 0.30 -3.69 -30.95
C PRO A 622 0.32 -5.23 -30.86
N GLY A 623 -0.22 -5.78 -29.77
CA GLY A 623 -0.63 -7.19 -29.66
C GLY A 623 0.42 -8.23 -29.21
N LEU A 624 1.70 -7.86 -29.05
CA LEU A 624 2.76 -8.84 -28.74
C LEU A 624 3.62 -8.51 -27.51
N ILE A 625 3.66 -7.26 -27.04
CA ILE A 625 4.53 -6.86 -25.91
C ILE A 625 3.80 -5.78 -25.09
N THR A 626 3.64 -6.01 -23.78
CA THR A 626 3.26 -4.97 -22.81
C THR A 626 4.34 -3.90 -22.77
N LEU A 627 3.95 -2.62 -22.66
CA LEU A 627 4.89 -1.51 -22.54
C LEU A 627 5.77 -1.70 -21.32
N SER A 628 7.00 -2.18 -21.50
CA SER A 628 7.98 -2.24 -20.41
C SER A 628 8.63 -0.88 -20.28
N THR A 629 8.56 -0.27 -19.10
CA THR A 629 9.43 0.87 -18.82
C THR A 629 10.88 0.38 -18.84
N GLY A 630 11.74 1.01 -19.64
CA GLY A 630 13.14 0.63 -19.70
C GLY A 630 13.89 1.07 -18.45
N TYR A 631 15.22 0.97 -18.47
CA TYR A 631 16.06 1.34 -17.32
C TYR A 631 16.44 2.82 -17.28
N ASP A 632 15.97 3.62 -18.23
CA ASP A 632 16.38 5.02 -18.39
C ASP A 632 16.10 5.87 -17.13
N LYS A 633 14.92 5.69 -16.51
CA LYS A 633 14.56 6.44 -15.28
C LYS A 633 15.49 6.10 -14.10
N LEU A 634 15.79 4.81 -13.91
CA LEU A 634 16.70 4.36 -12.86
C LEU A 634 18.12 4.87 -13.09
N LEU A 635 18.64 4.72 -14.31
CA LEU A 635 19.98 5.18 -14.64
C LEU A 635 20.09 6.71 -14.58
N ALA A 636 19.09 7.45 -15.03
CA ALA A 636 19.03 8.89 -14.92
C ALA A 636 19.04 9.34 -13.44
N ARG A 637 18.28 8.65 -12.58
CA ARG A 637 18.28 8.93 -11.14
C ARG A 637 19.67 8.70 -10.52
N LEU A 638 20.33 7.59 -10.82
CA LEU A 638 21.67 7.29 -10.31
C LEU A 638 22.71 8.32 -10.81
N ARG A 639 22.64 8.71 -12.08
CA ARG A 639 23.50 9.77 -12.63
C ARG A 639 23.26 11.12 -11.96
N HIS A 640 22.01 11.43 -11.61
CA HIS A 640 21.66 12.66 -10.88
C HIS A 640 22.26 12.71 -9.46
N LEU A 641 22.56 11.55 -8.86
CA LEU A 641 23.29 11.46 -7.58
C LEU A 641 24.80 11.67 -7.73
N GLY A 642 25.28 11.90 -8.95
CA GLY A 642 26.70 12.10 -9.26
C GLY A 642 27.43 10.82 -9.68
N CYS A 643 26.74 9.69 -9.84
CA CYS A 643 27.36 8.49 -10.37
C CYS A 643 27.75 8.66 -11.85
N ARG A 644 28.93 8.16 -12.24
CA ARG A 644 29.48 8.27 -13.60
C ARG A 644 29.61 6.90 -14.22
N ASP A 645 29.18 6.76 -15.47
CA ASP A 645 29.29 5.48 -16.19
C ASP A 645 30.75 5.01 -16.29
N VAL A 646 30.99 3.73 -16.03
CA VAL A 646 32.29 3.10 -16.23
C VAL A 646 32.59 3.06 -17.73
N SER A 647 33.69 3.69 -18.14
CA SER A 647 34.18 3.63 -19.51
C SER A 647 35.00 2.36 -19.76
N ALA A 648 34.84 1.78 -20.95
CA ALA A 648 35.71 0.71 -21.44
C ALA A 648 37.11 1.23 -21.80
N ASP A 649 37.23 2.51 -22.13
CA ASP A 649 38.52 3.16 -22.35
C ASP A 649 39.22 3.40 -21.00
N ARG A 650 40.39 2.79 -20.85
CA ARG A 650 41.20 2.90 -19.63
C ARG A 650 41.77 4.30 -19.42
N ALA A 651 41.88 5.13 -20.47
CA ALA A 651 42.37 6.51 -20.39
C ALA A 651 41.30 7.49 -19.87
N SER A 652 40.01 7.16 -19.99
CA SER A 652 38.91 7.94 -19.44
C SER A 652 38.96 7.99 -17.90
N PRO A 653 38.43 9.02 -17.20
CA PRO A 653 38.35 9.00 -15.75
C PRO A 653 37.59 7.77 -15.20
N PRO A 654 37.95 7.24 -14.01
CA PRO A 654 37.20 6.15 -13.39
C PRO A 654 35.72 6.53 -13.19
N GLY A 655 34.82 5.63 -13.58
CA GLY A 655 33.39 5.71 -13.30
C GLY A 655 33.01 4.78 -12.14
N ASN A 656 31.85 5.02 -11.53
CA ASN A 656 31.30 4.22 -10.44
C ASN A 656 29.86 3.74 -10.69
N LEU A 657 29.34 3.89 -11.90
CA LEU A 657 28.07 3.31 -12.34
C LEU A 657 28.34 2.29 -13.44
N LEU A 658 28.00 1.03 -13.20
CA LEU A 658 28.19 -0.06 -14.14
C LEU A 658 26.84 -0.73 -14.45
N PRO A 659 26.10 -0.27 -15.48
CA PRO A 659 24.94 -0.98 -16.00
C PRO A 659 25.39 -2.21 -16.78
N ILE A 660 25.04 -3.41 -16.33
CA ILE A 660 25.50 -4.66 -16.94
C ILE A 660 24.38 -5.30 -17.75
N ALA A 661 24.52 -5.27 -19.07
CA ALA A 661 23.75 -6.11 -19.97
C ALA A 661 24.34 -7.52 -19.96
N TYR A 662 23.51 -8.54 -19.78
CA TYR A 662 23.95 -9.94 -19.78
C TYR A 662 23.08 -10.80 -20.69
N ASP A 663 23.63 -11.93 -21.13
CA ASP A 663 22.86 -12.90 -21.91
C ASP A 663 21.89 -13.64 -21.00
N TRP A 664 20.64 -13.19 -21.00
CA TRP A 664 19.56 -13.73 -20.17
C TRP A 664 19.16 -15.16 -20.53
N ARG A 665 19.70 -15.73 -21.60
CA ARG A 665 19.48 -17.12 -22.02
C ARG A 665 20.31 -18.11 -21.20
N LEU A 666 21.48 -17.67 -20.75
CA LEU A 666 22.48 -18.52 -20.07
C LEU A 666 22.14 -18.71 -18.59
N SER A 667 22.73 -19.74 -17.98
CA SER A 667 22.48 -20.02 -16.57
C SER A 667 22.98 -18.91 -15.65
N HIS A 668 22.27 -18.68 -14.55
CA HIS A 668 22.63 -17.70 -13.54
C HIS A 668 23.95 -18.06 -12.83
N ARG A 669 24.37 -19.33 -12.84
CA ARG A 669 25.72 -19.75 -12.40
C ARG A 669 26.81 -19.21 -13.32
N TRP A 670 26.63 -19.38 -14.63
CA TRP A 670 27.53 -18.82 -15.63
C TRP A 670 27.59 -17.30 -15.55
N VAL A 671 26.41 -16.65 -15.56
CA VAL A 671 26.32 -15.19 -15.48
C VAL A 671 26.95 -14.67 -14.18
N GLY A 672 26.79 -15.37 -13.05
CA GLY A 672 27.45 -14.99 -11.79
C GLY A 672 28.98 -15.07 -11.85
N ARG A 673 29.56 -16.09 -12.50
CA ARG A 673 31.01 -16.18 -12.73
C ARG A 673 31.49 -15.06 -13.65
N TRP A 674 30.80 -14.86 -14.77
CA TRP A 674 31.10 -13.81 -15.73
C TRP A 674 30.98 -12.40 -15.10
N LEU A 675 30.00 -12.19 -14.23
CA LEU A 675 29.80 -10.93 -13.50
C LEU A 675 31.04 -10.52 -12.70
N GLY A 676 31.69 -11.46 -12.01
CA GLY A 676 32.93 -11.21 -11.27
C GLY A 676 34.05 -10.63 -12.15
N THR A 677 34.17 -11.13 -13.39
CA THR A 677 35.20 -10.66 -14.34
C THR A 677 35.03 -9.20 -14.76
N LEU A 678 33.84 -8.64 -14.60
CA LEU A 678 33.55 -7.23 -14.89
C LEU A 678 33.60 -6.35 -13.65
N VAL A 679 33.03 -6.84 -12.55
CA VAL A 679 32.84 -6.06 -11.32
C VAL A 679 34.16 -5.86 -10.57
N GLU A 680 35.01 -6.89 -10.48
CA GLU A 680 36.24 -6.83 -9.69
C GLU A 680 37.25 -5.83 -10.27
N PRO A 681 37.59 -5.86 -11.58
CA PRO A 681 38.50 -4.88 -12.15
C PRO A 681 37.94 -3.45 -12.11
N ALA A 682 36.61 -3.29 -12.26
CA ALA A 682 35.97 -1.97 -12.15
C ALA A 682 36.08 -1.41 -10.72
N LEU A 683 35.93 -2.27 -9.71
CA LEU A 683 36.04 -1.89 -8.30
C LEU A 683 37.48 -1.52 -7.95
N GLU A 684 38.46 -2.30 -8.38
CA GLU A 684 39.88 -2.02 -8.18
C GLU A 684 40.28 -0.69 -8.80
N ARG A 685 39.86 -0.45 -10.05
CA ARG A 685 40.09 0.82 -10.74
C ARG A 685 39.45 2.00 -10.01
N TRP A 686 38.27 1.81 -9.44
CA TRP A 686 37.60 2.85 -8.64
C TRP A 686 38.35 3.13 -7.34
N ARG A 687 38.82 2.08 -6.63
CA ARG A 687 39.62 2.19 -5.41
C ARG A 687 40.98 2.86 -5.62
N ALA A 688 41.60 2.64 -6.78
CA ALA A 688 42.93 3.17 -7.13
C ALA A 688 42.99 4.72 -7.12
N GLN A 689 41.84 5.41 -7.15
CA GLN A 689 41.77 6.86 -6.97
C GLN A 689 42.21 7.33 -5.57
N GLY A 690 42.23 6.43 -4.58
CA GLY A 690 42.62 6.75 -3.21
C GLY A 690 41.62 7.63 -2.46
N GLY A 691 42.04 8.15 -1.31
CA GLY A 691 41.23 9.03 -0.47
C GLY A 691 39.91 8.38 -0.04
N PRO A 692 38.74 9.03 -0.26
CA PRO A 692 37.44 8.53 0.22
C PRO A 692 36.90 7.30 -0.53
N TYR A 693 37.63 6.81 -1.55
CA TYR A 693 37.25 5.67 -2.39
C TYR A 693 38.08 4.40 -2.12
N SER A 694 39.13 4.48 -1.28
CA SER A 694 40.00 3.32 -1.02
C SER A 694 39.27 2.16 -0.35
N ASP A 695 38.24 2.45 0.44
CA ASP A 695 37.37 1.48 1.12
C ASP A 695 36.07 1.18 0.33
N ALA A 696 35.99 1.62 -0.93
CA ALA A 696 34.83 1.39 -1.77
C ALA A 696 34.53 -0.11 -1.88
N LYS A 697 33.25 -0.45 -1.90
CA LYS A 697 32.74 -1.81 -2.12
C LYS A 697 31.69 -1.76 -3.23
N VAL A 698 31.13 -2.91 -3.57
CA VAL A 698 30.07 -3.03 -4.58
C VAL A 698 28.69 -2.82 -3.95
N VAL A 699 27.85 -2.02 -4.60
CA VAL A 699 26.42 -1.90 -4.33
C VAL A 699 25.67 -2.42 -5.55
N PHE A 700 25.08 -3.60 -5.43
CA PHE A 700 24.23 -4.17 -6.47
C PHE A 700 22.82 -3.59 -6.40
N VAL A 701 22.30 -3.13 -7.55
CA VAL A 701 20.90 -2.75 -7.77
C VAL A 701 20.31 -3.70 -8.79
N CYS A 702 19.58 -4.69 -8.30
CA CYS A 702 19.08 -5.81 -9.07
C CYS A 702 17.57 -5.69 -9.28
N HIS A 703 17.11 -5.80 -10.52
CA HIS A 703 15.69 -5.87 -10.85
C HIS A 703 15.28 -7.29 -11.26
N GLY A 704 14.20 -7.80 -10.67
CA GLY A 704 13.63 -9.11 -11.01
C GLY A 704 14.68 -10.22 -10.92
N THR A 705 14.78 -11.05 -11.95
CA THR A 705 15.72 -12.18 -11.98
C THR A 705 17.19 -11.76 -12.04
N GLY A 706 17.51 -10.48 -12.27
CA GLY A 706 18.88 -9.95 -12.17
C GLY A 706 19.48 -10.08 -10.77
N GLY A 707 18.63 -10.28 -9.75
CA GLY A 707 19.10 -10.59 -8.39
C GLY A 707 19.66 -12.01 -8.24
N LEU A 708 19.26 -12.97 -9.09
CA LEU A 708 19.74 -14.35 -9.00
C LEU A 708 21.24 -14.52 -9.30
N PRO A 709 21.79 -14.00 -10.41
CA PRO A 709 23.23 -14.10 -10.67
C PRO A 709 24.05 -13.25 -9.69
N ALA A 710 23.50 -12.12 -9.19
CA ALA A 710 24.16 -11.32 -8.16
C ALA A 710 24.27 -12.09 -6.84
N ARG A 711 23.18 -12.72 -6.39
CA ARG A 711 23.18 -13.60 -5.22
C ARG A 711 24.17 -14.75 -5.39
N TRP A 712 24.24 -15.35 -6.57
CA TRP A 712 25.20 -16.43 -6.84
C TRP A 712 26.65 -15.95 -6.70
N TYR A 713 26.99 -14.81 -7.32
CA TYR A 713 28.31 -14.19 -7.17
C TYR A 713 28.65 -13.89 -5.70
N VAL A 714 27.71 -13.26 -4.98
CA VAL A 714 27.89 -12.84 -3.59
C VAL A 714 28.03 -14.03 -2.65
N SER A 715 27.07 -14.96 -2.69
CA SER A 715 26.91 -16.00 -1.67
C SER A 715 27.68 -17.28 -1.98
N VAL A 716 27.93 -17.58 -3.26
CA VAL A 716 28.57 -18.86 -3.67
C VAL A 716 30.00 -18.67 -4.15
N LEU A 717 30.28 -17.60 -4.90
CA LEU A 717 31.61 -17.36 -5.49
C LEU A 717 32.54 -16.52 -4.59
N GLY A 718 32.13 -16.19 -3.36
CA GLY A 718 32.94 -15.41 -2.41
C GLY A 718 32.85 -13.89 -2.59
N GLY A 719 31.98 -13.38 -3.46
CA GLY A 719 31.81 -11.94 -3.71
C GLY A 719 31.29 -11.13 -2.52
N ALA A 720 30.84 -11.78 -1.44
CA ALA A 720 30.35 -11.15 -0.21
C ALA A 720 31.36 -10.13 0.37
N VAL A 721 32.65 -10.47 0.43
CA VAL A 721 33.69 -9.61 1.01
C VAL A 721 33.84 -8.27 0.26
N LEU A 722 33.61 -8.29 -1.06
CA LEU A 722 33.67 -7.12 -1.94
C LEU A 722 32.37 -6.32 -1.97
N THR A 723 31.28 -6.88 -1.47
CA THR A 723 29.94 -6.30 -1.57
C THR A 723 29.55 -5.58 -0.29
N ARG A 724 29.05 -4.35 -0.39
CA ARG A 724 28.49 -3.60 0.75
C ARG A 724 27.00 -3.83 0.86
N ARG A 725 26.30 -3.85 -0.28
CA ARG A 725 24.84 -3.95 -0.32
C ARG A 725 24.35 -4.68 -1.56
N LEU A 726 23.31 -5.47 -1.36
CA LEU A 726 22.52 -6.11 -2.40
C LEU A 726 21.08 -5.58 -2.32
N ILE A 727 20.72 -4.70 -3.24
CA ILE A 727 19.38 -4.10 -3.36
C ILE A 727 18.61 -4.91 -4.40
N MET A 728 17.55 -5.58 -3.97
CA MET A 728 16.70 -6.46 -4.80
C MET A 728 15.32 -5.82 -4.98
N ILE A 729 14.98 -5.50 -6.22
CA ILE A 729 13.70 -4.93 -6.63
C ILE A 729 12.88 -6.03 -7.28
N GLY A 730 11.86 -6.54 -6.59
CA GLY A 730 10.98 -7.60 -7.11
C GLY A 730 11.72 -8.89 -7.48
N THR A 731 12.83 -9.23 -6.81
CA THR A 731 13.58 -10.45 -7.13
C THR A 731 12.84 -11.70 -6.64
N PRO A 732 12.63 -12.72 -7.48
CA PRO A 732 12.01 -13.98 -7.06
C PRO A 732 13.05 -14.88 -6.40
N LEU A 733 13.17 -14.82 -5.07
CA LEU A 733 14.11 -15.64 -4.32
C LEU A 733 13.79 -17.14 -4.40
N ARG A 734 12.50 -17.50 -4.62
CA ARG A 734 12.00 -18.88 -4.67
C ARG A 734 11.28 -19.21 -5.98
N GLY A 735 11.55 -18.46 -7.05
CA GLY A 735 10.98 -18.67 -8.38
C GLY A 735 9.56 -18.17 -8.58
N VAL A 736 9.00 -18.37 -9.78
CA VAL A 736 7.69 -17.83 -10.17
C VAL A 736 6.81 -18.89 -10.86
N PRO A 737 5.59 -19.18 -10.35
CA PRO A 737 4.66 -20.14 -10.98
C PRO A 737 4.31 -19.79 -12.42
N LYS A 738 4.25 -18.49 -12.73
CA LYS A 738 3.97 -17.99 -14.09
C LYS A 738 4.93 -18.56 -15.13
N MET A 739 6.22 -18.74 -14.81
CA MET A 739 7.21 -19.31 -15.74
C MET A 739 6.82 -20.72 -16.18
N VAL A 740 6.25 -21.54 -15.29
CA VAL A 740 5.79 -22.90 -15.61
C VAL A 740 4.71 -22.86 -16.69
N ARG A 741 3.67 -22.03 -16.49
CA ARG A 741 2.61 -21.88 -17.51
C ARG A 741 3.17 -21.39 -18.84
N GLN A 742 4.11 -20.45 -18.84
CA GLN A 742 4.72 -19.94 -20.07
C GLN A 742 5.55 -21.01 -20.80
N MET A 743 6.28 -21.84 -20.06
CA MET A 743 7.05 -22.94 -20.64
C MET A 743 6.17 -24.09 -21.12
N VAL A 744 4.98 -24.31 -20.54
CA VAL A 744 4.06 -25.38 -20.98
C VAL A 744 3.15 -24.91 -22.11
N HIS A 745 2.44 -23.80 -21.92
CA HIS A 745 1.38 -23.31 -22.81
C HIS A 745 1.79 -22.12 -23.69
N GLY A 746 2.92 -21.48 -23.41
CA GLY A 746 3.33 -20.27 -24.10
C GLY A 746 2.73 -18.97 -23.55
N SER A 747 2.92 -17.86 -24.27
CA SER A 747 2.35 -16.53 -23.95
C SER A 747 1.90 -15.77 -25.18
N GLY A 748 0.68 -15.24 -25.19
CA GLY A 748 0.10 -14.51 -26.33
C GLY A 748 -0.72 -15.39 -27.29
N PRO A 749 -1.01 -14.93 -28.52
CA PRO A 749 -1.83 -15.67 -29.49
C PRO A 749 -1.27 -17.07 -29.77
N ARG A 750 -2.14 -18.09 -29.87
CA ARG A 750 -1.80 -19.54 -29.81
C ARG A 750 -0.48 -19.93 -30.50
N VAL A 751 -0.32 -19.61 -31.79
CA VAL A 751 0.88 -19.97 -32.57
C VAL A 751 2.14 -19.23 -32.12
N PHE A 752 2.02 -17.98 -31.68
CA PHE A 752 3.13 -17.19 -31.16
C PHE A 752 3.50 -17.61 -29.74
N GLY A 753 2.50 -17.96 -28.93
CA GLY A 753 2.68 -18.46 -27.57
C GLY A 753 3.46 -19.75 -27.53
N GLU A 754 3.08 -20.76 -28.31
CA GLU A 754 3.78 -22.05 -28.36
C GLU A 754 5.27 -21.91 -28.72
N ARG A 755 5.63 -20.91 -29.53
CA ARG A 755 7.02 -20.62 -29.91
C ARG A 755 7.81 -20.00 -28.78
N ILE A 756 7.22 -19.11 -28.00
CA ILE A 756 7.84 -18.59 -26.77
C ILE A 756 8.07 -19.74 -25.78
N GLY A 757 7.07 -20.61 -25.57
CA GLY A 757 7.23 -21.78 -24.70
C GLY A 757 8.37 -22.68 -25.17
N SER A 758 8.48 -22.92 -26.48
CA SER A 758 9.57 -23.69 -27.10
C SER A 758 10.94 -23.06 -26.88
N LEU A 759 11.05 -21.75 -27.05
CA LEU A 759 12.29 -21.01 -26.77
C LEU A 759 12.67 -21.15 -25.29
N LEU A 760 11.75 -20.85 -24.36
CA LEU A 760 12.03 -20.89 -22.92
C LEU A 760 12.53 -22.26 -22.47
N ARG A 761 11.98 -23.35 -23.04
CA ARG A 761 12.45 -24.72 -22.79
C ARG A 761 13.88 -24.99 -23.25
N THR A 762 14.50 -24.13 -24.06
CA THR A 762 15.93 -24.25 -24.40
C THR A 762 16.85 -23.56 -23.40
N LEU A 763 16.34 -22.66 -22.56
CA LEU A 763 17.16 -21.73 -21.76
C LEU A 763 17.41 -22.26 -20.34
N PRO A 764 18.66 -22.48 -19.90
CA PRO A 764 18.96 -22.83 -18.50
C PRO A 764 18.39 -21.84 -17.48
N SER A 765 18.41 -20.54 -17.76
CA SER A 765 17.87 -19.50 -16.87
C SER A 765 16.36 -19.65 -16.59
N ALA A 766 15.58 -20.11 -17.57
CA ALA A 766 14.13 -20.32 -17.37
C ALA A 766 13.86 -21.42 -16.34
N TYR A 767 14.66 -22.49 -16.36
CA TYR A 767 14.56 -23.59 -15.37
C TYR A 767 14.99 -23.14 -13.96
N GLN A 768 15.99 -22.25 -13.86
CA GLN A 768 16.47 -21.72 -12.58
C GLN A 768 15.53 -20.68 -11.94
N VAL A 769 14.45 -20.31 -12.62
CA VAL A 769 13.41 -19.38 -12.16
C VAL A 769 12.11 -20.12 -11.79
N LEU A 770 12.07 -21.45 -11.94
CA LEU A 770 10.92 -22.27 -11.55
C LEU A 770 10.66 -22.21 -10.04
N PRO A 771 9.39 -22.36 -9.60
CA PRO A 771 9.03 -22.24 -8.19
C PRO A 771 9.64 -23.36 -7.34
N GLN A 772 10.31 -22.95 -6.26
CA GLN A 772 11.11 -23.78 -5.35
C GLN A 772 10.34 -24.23 -4.10
N TYR A 773 9.02 -24.15 -4.15
CA TYR A 773 8.14 -24.45 -3.03
C TYR A 773 7.01 -25.34 -3.52
N ALA A 774 6.41 -26.07 -2.57
CA ALA A 774 5.29 -26.96 -2.86
C ALA A 774 4.10 -26.13 -3.34
N CYS A 775 3.92 -26.01 -4.65
CA CYS A 775 2.96 -25.10 -5.29
C CYS A 775 2.12 -25.79 -6.35
N VAL A 776 2.34 -27.08 -6.59
CA VAL A 776 1.54 -27.88 -7.50
C VAL A 776 0.43 -28.55 -6.70
N GLU A 777 -0.79 -28.09 -6.86
CA GLU A 777 -1.98 -28.60 -6.20
C GLU A 777 -2.48 -29.87 -6.89
N ARG A 778 -2.66 -30.93 -6.09
CA ARG A 778 -3.29 -32.19 -6.48
C ARG A 778 -4.19 -32.65 -5.32
N GLY A 779 -5.50 -32.51 -5.50
CA GLY A 779 -6.44 -32.70 -4.38
C GLY A 779 -6.19 -31.64 -3.31
N GLU A 780 -6.06 -32.06 -2.05
CA GLU A 780 -5.78 -31.17 -0.90
C GLU A 780 -4.28 -31.01 -0.62
N GLU A 781 -3.41 -31.70 -1.38
CA GLU A 781 -1.97 -31.69 -1.17
C GLU A 781 -1.24 -30.78 -2.16
N LEU A 782 -0.08 -30.26 -1.71
CA LEU A 782 0.82 -29.44 -2.52
C LEU A 782 2.15 -30.17 -2.73
N PHE A 783 2.59 -30.22 -3.99
CA PHE A 783 3.84 -30.84 -4.42
C PHE A 783 4.79 -29.79 -5.02
N ARG A 784 6.08 -30.04 -4.94
CA ARG A 784 7.09 -29.32 -5.71
C ARG A 784 7.04 -29.74 -7.17
N ILE A 785 7.57 -28.89 -8.04
CA ILE A 785 7.53 -29.14 -9.49
C ILE A 785 8.38 -30.36 -9.92
N ASP A 786 9.44 -30.68 -9.20
CA ASP A 786 10.34 -31.82 -9.47
C ASP A 786 9.78 -33.18 -8.99
N GLU A 787 8.76 -33.13 -8.13
CA GLU A 787 7.99 -34.29 -7.67
C GLU A 787 6.90 -34.69 -8.66
N VAL A 788 6.56 -33.80 -9.61
CA VAL A 788 5.50 -33.98 -10.58
C VAL A 788 6.07 -34.08 -12.00
N SER A 789 5.58 -35.05 -12.78
CA SER A 789 5.85 -35.09 -14.22
C SER A 789 4.95 -34.09 -14.94
N LEU A 790 5.56 -33.15 -15.67
CA LEU A 790 4.85 -32.11 -16.40
C LEU A 790 5.42 -31.91 -17.82
N PRO A 791 5.05 -32.77 -18.79
CA PRO A 791 5.37 -32.54 -20.19
C PRO A 791 4.84 -31.16 -20.66
N PRO A 792 5.56 -30.43 -21.53
CA PRO A 792 6.79 -30.81 -22.22
C PRO A 792 8.10 -30.46 -21.46
N LEU A 793 8.06 -30.27 -20.14
CA LEU A 793 9.27 -29.95 -19.37
C LEU A 793 10.14 -31.20 -19.17
N ASP A 794 11.42 -31.08 -19.51
CA ASP A 794 12.42 -32.11 -19.23
C ASP A 794 12.69 -32.21 -17.72
N ARG A 795 12.50 -33.41 -17.15
CA ARG A 795 12.62 -33.65 -15.70
C ARG A 795 14.03 -33.45 -15.18
N ALA A 796 15.06 -33.78 -15.96
CA ALA A 796 16.45 -33.58 -15.53
C ALA A 796 16.75 -32.08 -15.45
N ARG A 797 16.31 -31.29 -16.43
CA ARG A 797 16.48 -29.84 -16.42
C ARG A 797 15.68 -29.13 -15.33
N VAL A 798 14.48 -29.63 -15.01
CA VAL A 798 13.73 -29.15 -13.83
C VAL A 798 14.56 -29.37 -12.56
N ARG A 799 15.07 -30.59 -12.33
CA ARG A 799 15.91 -30.90 -11.17
C ARG A 799 17.17 -30.04 -11.10
N GLU A 800 17.86 -29.83 -12.22
CA GLU A 800 19.02 -28.94 -12.29
C GLU A 800 18.67 -27.48 -11.92
N GLY A 801 17.51 -26.99 -12.36
CA GLY A 801 16.96 -25.71 -11.93
C GLY A 801 16.64 -25.66 -10.44
N MET A 802 16.16 -26.77 -9.87
CA MET A 802 15.90 -26.89 -8.44
C MET A 802 17.20 -26.79 -7.62
N LEU A 803 18.20 -27.60 -8.00
CA LEU A 803 19.53 -27.63 -7.38
C LEU A 803 20.19 -26.25 -7.31
N PHE A 804 20.01 -25.40 -8.33
CA PHE A 804 20.55 -24.04 -8.32
C PHE A 804 20.10 -23.21 -7.12
N THR A 805 18.80 -23.24 -6.77
CA THR A 805 18.34 -22.45 -5.63
C THR A 805 18.63 -23.14 -4.32
N ASP A 806 18.64 -24.48 -4.27
CA ASP A 806 19.03 -25.23 -3.07
C ASP A 806 20.48 -24.90 -2.67
N GLU A 807 21.41 -24.91 -3.63
CA GLU A 807 22.79 -24.45 -3.45
C GLU A 807 22.86 -23.01 -2.97
N LEU A 808 22.05 -22.13 -3.56
CA LEU A 808 22.02 -20.70 -3.20
C LEU A 808 21.51 -20.48 -1.77
N LEU A 809 20.42 -21.16 -1.39
CA LEU A 809 19.87 -21.09 -0.04
C LEU A 809 20.80 -21.69 1.01
N ALA A 810 21.50 -22.78 0.67
CA ALA A 810 22.51 -23.40 1.53
C ALA A 810 23.69 -22.46 1.76
N ALA A 811 24.21 -21.85 0.69
CA ALA A 811 25.35 -20.93 0.78
C ALA A 811 24.99 -19.62 1.49
N GLU A 812 23.76 -19.14 1.30
CA GLU A 812 23.25 -18.02 2.07
C GLU A 812 23.22 -18.43 3.55
N SER A 813 22.56 -19.53 3.91
CA SER A 813 22.37 -19.97 5.31
C SER A 813 23.68 -20.17 6.11
N SER A 814 24.78 -20.60 5.47
CA SER A 814 26.07 -20.88 6.13
C SER A 814 26.94 -19.64 6.41
N SER A 815 26.71 -18.51 5.74
CA SER A 815 27.57 -17.31 5.85
C SER A 815 26.95 -16.22 6.73
N ALA A 816 26.90 -16.40 8.05
CA ALA A 816 26.26 -15.44 8.96
C ALA A 816 27.09 -14.16 9.23
N ASP A 817 28.42 -14.26 9.32
CA ASP A 817 29.26 -13.16 9.84
C ASP A 817 29.71 -12.12 8.78
N ASP A 818 29.71 -12.47 7.49
CA ASP A 818 30.23 -11.62 6.40
C ASP A 818 29.19 -11.24 5.32
N ARG A 819 27.89 -11.42 5.60
CA ARG A 819 26.84 -11.15 4.61
C ARG A 819 26.72 -9.66 4.28
N PRO A 820 26.70 -9.26 2.99
CA PRO A 820 26.42 -7.87 2.64
C PRO A 820 25.01 -7.50 3.06
N ARG A 821 24.78 -6.20 3.24
CA ARG A 821 23.45 -5.72 3.62
C ARG A 821 22.45 -6.01 2.50
N GLU A 822 21.39 -6.73 2.81
CA GLU A 822 20.30 -6.94 1.86
C GLU A 822 19.21 -5.90 2.06
N GLN A 823 18.74 -5.33 0.97
CA GLN A 823 17.57 -4.48 0.96
C GLN A 823 16.60 -5.01 -0.08
N ARG A 824 15.38 -5.33 0.34
CA ARG A 824 14.34 -5.89 -0.53
C ARG A 824 13.26 -4.86 -0.73
N ILE A 825 12.93 -4.61 -1.99
CA ILE A 825 11.85 -3.74 -2.44
C ILE A 825 10.83 -4.65 -3.11
N ILE A 826 9.66 -4.77 -2.50
CA ILE A 826 8.67 -5.80 -2.82
C ILE A 826 7.48 -5.16 -3.53
N GLY A 827 7.12 -5.67 -4.70
CA GLY A 827 5.87 -5.28 -5.36
C GLY A 827 4.66 -6.02 -4.77
N THR A 828 3.56 -5.32 -4.49
CA THR A 828 2.35 -5.92 -3.89
C THR A 828 1.05 -5.38 -4.51
N GLY A 829 -0.10 -5.91 -4.09
CA GLY A 829 -1.42 -5.39 -4.45
C GLY A 829 -1.94 -5.84 -5.81
N GLN A 830 -1.21 -6.70 -6.52
CA GLN A 830 -1.62 -7.25 -7.81
C GLN A 830 -1.98 -8.74 -7.66
N PRO A 831 -3.05 -9.22 -8.31
CA PRO A 831 -3.31 -10.66 -8.45
C PRO A 831 -2.08 -11.34 -9.04
N THR A 832 -1.50 -12.27 -8.28
CA THR A 832 -0.21 -12.86 -8.61
C THR A 832 -0.25 -14.37 -8.37
N PRO A 833 -0.02 -15.17 -9.42
CA PRO A 833 -0.01 -16.62 -9.31
C PRO A 833 0.94 -17.14 -8.24
N THR A 834 0.40 -17.88 -7.29
CA THR A 834 1.15 -18.55 -6.22
C THR A 834 1.18 -20.06 -6.41
N THR A 835 0.15 -20.63 -7.04
CA THR A 835 -0.12 -22.07 -7.10
C THR A 835 -0.45 -22.50 -8.53
N LEU A 836 -0.15 -23.76 -8.84
CA LEU A 836 -0.34 -24.43 -10.11
C LEU A 836 -1.34 -25.56 -9.89
N ARG A 837 -2.44 -25.59 -10.63
CA ARG A 837 -3.33 -26.75 -10.71
C ARG A 837 -3.11 -27.46 -12.03
N ILE A 838 -2.91 -28.77 -11.98
CA ILE A 838 -2.67 -29.60 -13.16
C ILE A 838 -3.84 -30.55 -13.34
N THR A 839 -4.59 -30.39 -14.44
CA THR A 839 -5.73 -31.25 -14.79
C THR A 839 -5.59 -31.65 -16.26
N ASP A 840 -5.54 -32.95 -16.55
CA ASP A 840 -5.40 -33.49 -17.91
C ASP A 840 -4.23 -32.86 -18.72
N GLY A 841 -3.12 -32.57 -18.05
CA GLY A 841 -1.95 -31.92 -18.66
C GLY A 841 -2.07 -30.41 -18.87
N VAL A 842 -3.21 -29.81 -18.51
CA VAL A 842 -3.43 -28.36 -18.52
C VAL A 842 -2.95 -27.76 -17.21
N VAL A 843 -2.22 -26.64 -17.31
CA VAL A 843 -1.65 -25.91 -16.15
C VAL A 843 -2.45 -24.64 -15.96
N THR A 844 -3.21 -24.60 -14.87
CA THR A 844 -3.99 -23.43 -14.44
C THR A 844 -3.23 -22.74 -13.31
N LEU A 845 -3.15 -21.41 -13.40
CA LEU A 845 -2.57 -20.58 -12.34
C LEU A 845 -3.67 -20.22 -11.34
N LEU A 846 -3.36 -20.32 -10.06
CA LEU A 846 -4.20 -19.84 -8.97
C LEU A 846 -3.43 -18.78 -8.18
N ASP A 847 -4.14 -17.74 -7.76
CA ASP A 847 -3.59 -16.64 -6.98
C ASP A 847 -3.63 -16.91 -5.46
N THR A 848 -4.19 -18.05 -5.06
CA THR A 848 -4.24 -18.51 -3.66
C THR A 848 -3.26 -19.63 -3.39
N TYR A 849 -2.67 -19.63 -2.20
CA TYR A 849 -1.80 -20.68 -1.68
C TYR A 849 -2.39 -21.19 -0.38
N ARG A 850 -2.78 -22.47 -0.35
CA ARG A 850 -3.54 -23.07 0.79
C ARG A 850 -4.79 -22.28 1.17
N GLY A 851 -5.49 -21.73 0.18
CA GLY A 851 -6.71 -20.93 0.39
C GLY A 851 -6.49 -19.45 0.69
N GLU A 852 -5.25 -19.00 0.91
CA GLU A 852 -4.93 -17.59 1.21
C GLU A 852 -4.36 -16.86 -0.02
N ASP A 853 -4.79 -15.62 -0.27
CA ASP A 853 -4.22 -14.75 -1.30
C ASP A 853 -3.05 -13.93 -0.70
N PHE A 854 -1.83 -14.26 -1.11
CA PHE A 854 -0.62 -13.58 -0.67
C PHE A 854 -0.29 -12.32 -1.48
N SER A 855 -0.99 -12.08 -2.60
CA SER A 855 -0.71 -11.01 -3.55
C SER A 855 0.73 -11.04 -4.10
N GLY A 856 1.11 -10.02 -4.85
CA GLY A 856 2.44 -9.83 -5.41
C GLY A 856 2.50 -8.70 -6.43
N ASP A 857 3.49 -8.76 -7.31
CA ASP A 857 3.75 -7.72 -8.33
C ASP A 857 3.19 -8.06 -9.73
N SER A 858 2.23 -8.98 -9.83
CA SER A 858 1.67 -9.62 -11.05
C SER A 858 2.56 -10.68 -11.71
N THR A 859 3.77 -10.92 -11.18
CA THR A 859 4.69 -11.96 -11.65
C THR A 859 5.34 -12.73 -10.50
N VAL A 860 5.90 -12.02 -9.53
CA VAL A 860 6.57 -12.54 -8.34
C VAL A 860 5.60 -12.49 -7.16
N PRO A 861 5.14 -13.64 -6.65
CA PRO A 861 4.26 -13.67 -5.49
C PRO A 861 5.03 -13.27 -4.23
N LEU A 862 4.35 -12.67 -3.25
CA LEU A 862 4.96 -12.18 -2.00
C LEU A 862 5.78 -13.29 -1.30
N LEU A 863 5.27 -14.52 -1.28
CA LEU A 863 5.93 -15.70 -0.70
C LEU A 863 7.28 -16.06 -1.36
N SER A 864 7.52 -15.60 -2.60
CA SER A 864 8.78 -15.79 -3.33
C SER A 864 9.80 -14.68 -3.07
N THR A 865 9.42 -13.62 -2.34
CA THR A 865 10.33 -12.51 -1.99
C THR A 865 11.10 -12.74 -0.68
N VAL A 866 10.79 -13.84 0.00
CA VAL A 866 11.40 -14.26 1.27
C VAL A 866 11.99 -15.65 1.14
N ARG A 867 13.03 -15.94 1.94
CA ARG A 867 13.59 -17.29 2.04
C ARG A 867 12.69 -18.19 2.88
N PRO A 868 12.79 -19.52 2.76
CA PRO A 868 12.09 -20.43 3.66
C PRO A 868 12.38 -20.10 5.13
N GLY A 869 11.33 -20.00 5.95
CA GLY A 869 11.44 -19.72 7.38
C GLY A 869 11.66 -18.26 7.76
N GLU A 870 11.92 -17.36 6.80
CA GLU A 870 11.95 -15.91 7.09
C GLU A 870 10.52 -15.39 7.25
N SER A 871 10.25 -14.66 8.35
CA SER A 871 9.02 -13.87 8.46
C SER A 871 9.01 -12.80 7.38
N PHE A 872 7.82 -12.45 6.88
CA PHE A 872 7.68 -11.33 5.95
C PHE A 872 8.24 -10.08 6.60
N PRO A 873 9.36 -9.55 6.10
CA PRO A 873 9.98 -8.42 6.75
C PRO A 873 9.07 -7.20 6.57
N PRO A 874 9.13 -6.17 7.45
CA PRO A 874 8.42 -4.91 7.26
C PRO A 874 8.94 -4.11 6.05
N LEU A 875 9.75 -4.73 5.19
CA LEU A 875 10.50 -4.11 4.12
C LEU A 875 9.57 -3.55 3.04
N PHE A 876 9.95 -2.35 2.62
CA PHE A 876 9.38 -1.50 1.60
C PHE A 876 8.51 -2.21 0.55
N ARG A 877 7.19 -2.17 0.76
CA ARG A 877 6.18 -2.67 -0.17
C ARG A 877 5.68 -1.53 -1.05
N VAL A 878 5.65 -1.76 -2.36
CA VAL A 878 5.19 -0.78 -3.35
C VAL A 878 4.11 -1.43 -4.20
N GLN A 879 2.95 -0.80 -4.33
CA GLN A 879 1.94 -1.29 -5.25
C GLN A 879 2.28 -0.92 -6.69
N ALA A 880 3.10 -1.77 -7.31
CA ALA A 880 3.46 -1.64 -8.71
C ALA A 880 3.66 -3.02 -9.32
N ARG A 881 3.40 -3.10 -10.63
CA ARG A 881 3.65 -4.31 -11.42
C ARG A 881 5.15 -4.49 -11.65
N SER A 882 5.57 -5.75 -11.78
CA SER A 882 6.96 -6.15 -12.01
C SER A 882 7.63 -5.41 -13.18
N ASP A 883 6.88 -5.08 -14.24
CA ASP A 883 7.39 -4.39 -15.43
C ASP A 883 7.64 -2.88 -15.25
N ASN A 884 7.21 -2.29 -14.13
CA ASN A 884 7.36 -0.88 -13.80
C ASN A 884 8.01 -0.62 -12.43
N LEU A 885 8.23 -1.66 -11.62
CA LEU A 885 8.69 -1.53 -10.24
C LEU A 885 10.04 -0.78 -10.14
N HIS A 886 11.00 -1.06 -11.02
CA HIS A 886 12.31 -0.40 -11.09
C HIS A 886 12.27 1.07 -11.50
N ALA A 887 11.15 1.52 -12.06
CA ALA A 887 10.94 2.88 -12.54
C ALA A 887 9.98 3.69 -11.65
N HIS A 888 9.42 3.06 -10.61
CA HIS A 888 8.46 3.69 -9.71
C HIS A 888 9.16 4.77 -8.85
N PRO A 889 8.60 5.99 -8.71
CA PRO A 889 9.24 7.10 -7.98
C PRO A 889 9.73 6.73 -6.57
N HIS A 890 8.87 6.10 -5.76
CA HIS A 890 9.24 5.65 -4.41
C HIS A 890 10.38 4.61 -4.40
N VAL A 891 10.46 3.75 -5.41
CA VAL A 891 11.57 2.80 -5.56
C VAL A 891 12.84 3.54 -5.93
N LEU A 892 12.77 4.51 -6.84
CA LEU A 892 13.90 5.35 -7.23
C LEU A 892 14.48 6.14 -6.05
N ASP A 893 13.62 6.69 -5.19
CA ASP A 893 14.05 7.39 -3.98
C ASP A 893 14.67 6.45 -2.96
N THR A 894 14.06 5.29 -2.74
CA THR A 894 14.60 4.26 -1.84
C THR A 894 15.95 3.74 -2.30
N VAL A 895 16.14 3.54 -3.61
CA VAL A 895 17.43 3.16 -4.19
C VAL A 895 18.44 4.30 -4.02
N ALA A 896 18.04 5.55 -4.24
CA ALA A 896 18.91 6.70 -4.08
C ALA A 896 19.42 6.85 -2.63
N GLU A 897 18.53 6.73 -1.65
CA GLU A 897 18.88 6.70 -0.23
C GLU A 897 19.80 5.52 0.10
N ALA A 898 19.50 4.35 -0.47
CA ALA A 898 20.29 3.16 -0.21
C ALA A 898 21.73 3.27 -0.74
N VAL A 899 21.89 3.84 -1.94
CA VAL A 899 23.19 4.04 -2.59
C VAL A 899 24.03 5.12 -1.89
N THR A 900 23.40 6.12 -1.28
CA THR A 900 24.10 7.24 -0.60
C THR A 900 24.40 6.98 0.89
N ALA A 901 23.67 6.06 1.54
CA ALA A 901 23.83 5.80 2.98
C ALA A 901 25.08 4.94 3.33
N ARG A 902 26.08 5.55 4.00
CA ARG A 902 27.28 4.86 4.54
C ARG A 902 27.06 4.10 5.86
N ARG A 903 26.06 4.48 6.66
CA ARG A 903 25.68 3.86 7.97
C ARG A 903 24.22 3.40 7.93
N PRO A 904 23.79 2.46 8.82
CA PRO A 904 22.43 1.91 8.74
C PRO A 904 21.38 3.01 8.80
N LEU A 905 20.43 2.96 7.88
CA LEU A 905 19.14 3.60 8.08
C LEU A 905 18.48 2.83 9.22
N SER A 906 18.69 3.29 10.45
CA SER A 906 17.89 2.86 11.58
C SER A 906 16.49 3.43 11.34
N PHE A 907 15.62 2.65 10.71
CA PHE A 907 14.19 2.94 10.72
C PHE A 907 13.73 2.83 12.18
N ARG A 908 13.56 4.00 12.81
CA ARG A 908 12.91 4.15 14.11
C ARG A 908 11.42 4.15 13.95
#